data_AF-A0A921YL93-F1
#
_entry.id   AF-A0A921YL93-F1
#
_cell.length_a   1.000
_cell.length_b   1.000
_cell.length_c   1.000
_cell.angle_alpha   90.00
_cell.angle_beta   90.00
_cell.angle_gamma   90.00
#
_symmetry.space_group_name_H-M   'P 1'
#
loop_
_entity.id
_entity.type
_entity.pdbx_description
1 polymer ?
#
loop_
_entity_poly.entity_id
_entity_poly.type
_entity_poly.pdbx_seq_one_letter_code
_entity_poly.pdbx_strand_id
1 'polypeptide(L)'
;MDLTYVMLIILFFVSLEAITVSPLCPTNKIAPRRRAVTWDRSESRTFGAFYDLLTPGSPQSNSQLNDLQEKPQEDESDNECGEIEDYDENDLSSITNQSQRRQGSYIKSNFFNGFFNRPPYYGPNNRPPSIFQPLRPNAPSRPPFWSGGTFGNNNYRPPLAQKPSDYVKPVHENSQQESPVYSPDVVGGVLGNIVGFTPVRPTKRPDSGDVRRRPKYYTSYTTFPPTTVHQYINEPPSRELPRPRRLNTNKLNPYIQALKAYPLARQYSHGYLETRPGAHFFYWFYYADGKKIESNQKPLIIWIQGGPGFAASGVGNFGEFGPLNMDLEPRNHTWMKGRNVLLIDHPAGVGFSYVTNKTLLATSDRDVALDLCRAIKLFFKRHKQYRKTPTYLIGQSYGGKIVPRLGLYLHTAIKKKGLKINFKGIAIGGGWVNPKESTLSQPDFLYFMGFIDRDIYLTTTKLVQKLAQSIETHNYFSAGALDTLIFTTFNEEGEINFNNLKTPSPYPALTKLNSVMNLYVKPTLFKVNQTLKWKYLSTDAYYSLKSNFLMPSTSFLERLLNQTNLKIVVYNGNLDAVAPLAAASNWVHKLNWHGAKEFNNVKRNRIAGERNGFYKEVGQLSFWSVFEAGHWVPEENPEAMEQILTYFTK
;
A
#
# COMPACT_ATOMS: atom_id res chain seq x y z
N MET A 1 -86.86 21.07 -2.90
CA MET A 1 -86.01 20.56 -1.80
C MET A 1 -85.60 19.13 -2.14
N ASP A 2 -84.58 18.96 -2.99
CA ASP A 2 -84.67 17.94 -4.05
C ASP A 2 -83.49 16.96 -4.17
N LEU A 3 -83.76 15.96 -5.00
CA LEU A 3 -83.10 14.70 -5.23
C LEU A 3 -81.59 14.73 -5.54
N THR A 4 -80.92 13.73 -4.96
CA THR A 4 -79.88 12.85 -5.52
C THR A 4 -79.56 12.92 -7.03
N TYR A 5 -78.26 12.82 -7.33
CA TYR A 5 -77.66 12.17 -8.53
C TYR A 5 -78.18 12.59 -9.92
N VAL A 6 -77.45 13.47 -10.61
CA VAL A 6 -77.47 13.62 -12.07
C VAL A 6 -76.04 13.82 -12.60
N MET A 7 -75.71 13.22 -13.75
CA MET A 7 -74.45 13.36 -14.48
C MET A 7 -74.63 14.23 -15.75
N LEU A 8 -73.57 14.33 -16.58
CA LEU A 8 -73.52 14.84 -17.96
C LEU A 8 -73.51 16.38 -18.14
N ILE A 9 -72.92 16.97 -19.20
CA ILE A 9 -71.73 16.64 -20.04
C ILE A 9 -71.35 17.95 -20.82
N ILE A 10 -70.57 17.91 -21.91
CA ILE A 10 -70.29 19.00 -22.90
C ILE A 10 -69.15 19.99 -22.50
N LEU A 11 -68.16 20.35 -23.34
CA LEU A 11 -67.44 19.69 -24.47
C LEU A 11 -66.31 20.61 -25.04
N PHE A 12 -65.49 20.05 -25.96
CA PHE A 12 -64.57 20.69 -26.94
C PHE A 12 -63.32 21.48 -26.46
N PHE A 13 -62.13 21.42 -27.12
CA PHE A 13 -61.45 20.37 -27.95
C PHE A 13 -60.03 20.86 -28.39
N VAL A 14 -59.24 19.98 -29.04
CA VAL A 14 -57.95 20.20 -29.78
C VAL A 14 -56.74 20.80 -28.99
N SER A 15 -55.47 20.45 -29.24
CA SER A 15 -54.85 19.63 -30.30
C SER A 15 -53.85 18.59 -29.77
N LEU A 16 -53.57 17.55 -30.57
CA LEU A 16 -52.56 16.51 -30.33
C LEU A 16 -51.31 16.71 -31.22
N GLU A 17 -50.22 16.04 -30.86
CA GLU A 17 -49.57 15.10 -31.79
C GLU A 17 -48.98 13.91 -31.00
N ALA A 18 -48.67 12.79 -31.65
CA ALA A 18 -48.50 11.48 -31.00
C ALA A 18 -47.31 10.65 -31.50
N ILE A 19 -46.92 9.63 -30.72
CA ILE A 19 -45.85 8.66 -31.05
C ILE A 19 -46.42 7.24 -31.06
N THR A 20 -46.04 6.43 -32.05
CA THR A 20 -46.54 5.05 -32.28
C THR A 20 -45.43 3.99 -32.26
N VAL A 21 -45.79 2.70 -32.46
CA VAL A 21 -45.08 1.51 -31.95
C VAL A 21 -44.21 0.77 -33.00
N SER A 22 -43.24 -0.02 -32.51
CA SER A 22 -42.24 -0.84 -33.21
C SER A 22 -42.78 -2.03 -34.05
N PRO A 23 -41.91 -2.66 -34.87
CA PRO A 23 -41.89 -4.15 -34.91
C PRO A 23 -40.52 -4.86 -35.14
N LEU A 24 -40.28 -5.92 -34.36
CA LEU A 24 -39.70 -7.28 -34.65
C LEU A 24 -38.34 -7.52 -35.40
N CYS A 25 -37.78 -8.73 -35.19
CA CYS A 25 -36.41 -9.18 -35.55
C CYS A 25 -36.35 -10.40 -36.50
N PRO A 26 -35.18 -10.64 -37.17
CA PRO A 26 -34.55 -11.99 -37.23
C PRO A 26 -32.98 -11.99 -37.34
N THR A 27 -32.18 -13.07 -37.29
CA THR A 27 -32.11 -14.30 -36.43
C THR A 27 -30.69 -14.96 -36.49
N ASN A 28 -30.30 -15.68 -35.42
CA ASN A 28 -29.42 -16.88 -35.31
C ASN A 28 -28.02 -17.05 -35.98
N LYS A 29 -27.06 -17.54 -35.17
CA LYS A 29 -26.20 -18.73 -35.49
C LYS A 29 -25.63 -19.40 -34.21
N ILE A 30 -25.17 -20.66 -34.32
CA ILE A 30 -25.02 -21.60 -33.17
C ILE A 30 -23.60 -22.20 -33.06
N ALA A 31 -23.02 -22.14 -31.85
CA ALA A 31 -22.03 -23.03 -31.17
C ALA A 31 -20.77 -23.58 -31.91
N PRO A 32 -19.69 -23.97 -31.19
CA PRO A 32 -19.69 -25.24 -30.44
C PRO A 32 -19.02 -25.20 -29.04
N ARG A 33 -19.22 -26.27 -28.26
CA ARG A 33 -18.63 -26.46 -26.92
C ARG A 33 -17.12 -26.77 -26.98
N ARG A 34 -16.38 -26.40 -25.92
CA ARG A 34 -15.14 -27.11 -25.49
C ARG A 34 -15.16 -27.37 -23.98
N ARG A 35 -14.29 -28.28 -23.53
CA ARG A 35 -14.37 -28.96 -22.23
C ARG A 35 -14.09 -28.03 -21.06
N ALA A 36 -14.86 -28.21 -19.97
CA ALA A 36 -14.40 -27.81 -18.65
C ALA A 36 -13.23 -28.69 -18.20
N VAL A 37 -12.29 -28.11 -17.47
CA VAL A 37 -11.27 -28.84 -16.71
C VAL A 37 -11.42 -28.42 -15.26
N THR A 38 -11.85 -29.34 -14.42
CA THR A 38 -11.96 -29.13 -12.98
C THR A 38 -10.59 -29.30 -12.33
N TRP A 39 -10.10 -28.25 -11.69
CA TRP A 39 -8.97 -28.33 -10.76
C TRP A 39 -9.47 -28.10 -9.34
N ASP A 40 -8.95 -28.87 -8.40
CA ASP A 40 -9.40 -28.90 -7.02
C ASP A 40 -8.84 -27.71 -6.21
N ARG A 41 -9.51 -27.36 -5.10
CA ARG A 41 -9.21 -26.17 -4.30
C ARG A 41 -8.38 -26.50 -3.06
N SER A 42 -7.42 -25.62 -2.74
CA SER A 42 -6.84 -25.52 -1.40
C SER A 42 -6.64 -24.04 -1.02
N GLU A 43 -6.66 -23.74 0.28
CA GLU A 43 -7.06 -22.42 0.78
C GLU A 43 -6.00 -21.30 0.64
N SER A 44 -6.46 -20.12 0.19
CA SER A 44 -5.62 -19.00 -0.22
C SER A 44 -5.33 -17.96 0.89
N ARG A 45 -4.14 -17.34 0.86
CA ARG A 45 -3.66 -16.37 1.88
C ARG A 45 -3.34 -14.97 1.31
N THR A 46 -4.28 -14.07 1.55
CA THR A 46 -4.24 -12.59 1.71
C THR A 46 -3.53 -11.68 0.70
N PHE A 47 -2.48 -12.12 0.00
CA PHE A 47 -2.17 -11.61 -1.33
C PHE A 47 -2.65 -12.60 -2.40
N GLY A 48 -2.53 -13.91 -2.13
CA GLY A 48 -3.22 -14.95 -2.90
C GLY A 48 -4.75 -15.01 -2.70
N ALA A 49 -5.29 -14.43 -1.61
CA ALA A 49 -6.75 -14.45 -1.37
C ALA A 49 -7.56 -13.62 -2.38
N PHE A 50 -6.92 -12.83 -3.24
CA PHE A 50 -7.60 -12.14 -4.32
C PHE A 50 -7.90 -13.06 -5.51
N TYR A 51 -7.23 -14.20 -5.66
CA TYR A 51 -7.32 -15.06 -6.84
C TYR A 51 -8.68 -15.76 -6.99
N ASP A 52 -9.14 -16.48 -5.95
CA ASP A 52 -10.41 -17.23 -5.97
C ASP A 52 -11.65 -16.36 -6.24
N LEU A 53 -11.56 -15.08 -5.90
CA LEU A 53 -12.64 -14.09 -5.95
C LEU A 53 -12.65 -13.25 -7.25
N LEU A 54 -11.85 -13.62 -8.24
CA LEU A 54 -11.79 -12.97 -9.56
C LEU A 54 -12.36 -13.82 -10.70
N THR A 55 -12.97 -14.98 -10.39
CA THR A 55 -13.75 -15.77 -11.35
C THR A 55 -15.26 -15.60 -11.10
N PRO A 56 -16.09 -15.43 -12.15
CA PRO A 56 -17.51 -15.13 -11.98
C PRO A 56 -18.33 -16.39 -11.64
N GLY A 57 -18.49 -16.69 -10.35
CA GLY A 57 -19.42 -17.68 -9.83
C GLY A 57 -20.70 -17.04 -9.30
N SER A 58 -21.79 -17.13 -10.04
CA SER A 58 -23.12 -16.65 -9.61
C SER A 58 -23.84 -17.66 -8.72
N PRO A 59 -24.48 -17.21 -7.64
CA PRO A 59 -25.72 -17.80 -7.15
C PRO A 59 -26.89 -16.83 -7.33
N GLN A 60 -27.95 -17.27 -8.02
CA GLN A 60 -29.25 -16.61 -7.94
C GLN A 60 -29.79 -16.72 -6.50
N SER A 61 -30.33 -15.62 -5.97
CA SER A 61 -31.16 -15.67 -4.76
C SER A 61 -32.49 -14.97 -5.03
N ASN A 62 -33.55 -15.75 -5.17
CA ASN A 62 -34.91 -15.24 -5.10
C ASN A 62 -35.24 -14.98 -3.64
N SER A 63 -35.59 -13.74 -3.31
CA SER A 63 -36.35 -13.42 -2.09
C SER A 63 -37.33 -12.30 -2.44
N GLN A 64 -38.61 -12.55 -2.18
CA GLN A 64 -39.67 -11.58 -2.47
C GLN A 64 -39.63 -10.40 -1.50
N LEU A 65 -40.19 -9.26 -1.93
CA LEU A 65 -40.56 -8.18 -1.02
C LEU A 65 -41.57 -8.69 0.01
N ASN A 66 -41.54 -8.09 1.20
CA ASN A 66 -42.74 -7.60 1.86
C ASN A 66 -42.35 -6.45 2.78
N ASP A 67 -43.08 -5.34 2.67
CA ASP A 67 -42.87 -4.15 3.49
C ASP A 67 -43.48 -4.31 4.88
N LEU A 68 -42.86 -3.69 5.89
CA LEU A 68 -43.58 -3.01 6.96
C LEU A 68 -42.84 -1.70 7.33
N GLN A 69 -43.63 -0.67 7.60
CA GLN A 69 -43.15 0.70 7.85
C GLN A 69 -43.01 0.95 9.36
N GLU A 70 -41.94 1.65 9.77
CA GLU A 70 -41.92 2.40 11.03
C GLU A 70 -42.00 3.89 10.74
N LYS A 71 -42.68 4.64 11.63
CA LYS A 71 -42.79 6.10 11.54
C LYS A 71 -41.58 6.76 12.24
N PRO A 72 -41.06 7.88 11.73
CA PRO A 72 -40.06 8.64 12.45
C PRO A 72 -40.66 9.30 13.70
N GLN A 73 -39.87 9.35 14.77
CA GLN A 73 -40.07 10.26 15.89
C GLN A 73 -39.11 11.43 15.71
N GLU A 74 -39.61 12.66 15.87
CA GLU A 74 -38.84 13.88 15.64
C GLU A 74 -37.90 14.18 16.80
N ASP A 75 -36.62 14.47 16.48
CA ASP A 75 -35.63 15.03 17.40
C ASP A 75 -34.73 16.01 16.62
N GLU A 76 -34.18 17.00 17.32
CA GLU A 76 -33.81 18.32 16.77
C GLU A 76 -32.77 18.34 15.62
N SER A 77 -32.98 19.27 14.67
CA SER A 77 -32.21 19.40 13.42
C SER A 77 -30.83 20.05 13.58
N ASP A 78 -29.86 19.37 14.20
CA ASP A 78 -28.44 19.78 14.28
C ASP A 78 -27.66 19.46 12.97
N ASN A 79 -28.34 19.54 11.82
CA ASN A 79 -27.89 18.99 10.53
C ASN A 79 -26.94 19.92 9.75
N GLU A 80 -26.19 20.78 10.45
CA GLU A 80 -25.25 21.73 9.85
C GLU A 80 -23.84 21.14 9.75
N CYS A 81 -23.68 20.16 8.85
CA CYS A 81 -22.37 19.88 8.28
C CYS A 81 -22.01 20.94 7.25
N GLY A 82 -21.75 22.17 7.73
CA GLY A 82 -21.34 23.31 6.92
C GLY A 82 -20.29 22.92 5.89
N GLU A 83 -20.59 23.19 4.61
CA GLU A 83 -20.16 22.34 3.50
C GLU A 83 -18.63 22.17 3.45
N ILE A 84 -18.20 20.91 3.40
CA ILE A 84 -16.96 20.57 2.70
C ILE A 84 -17.33 20.74 1.23
N GLU A 85 -17.17 21.96 0.71
CA GLU A 85 -17.36 22.29 -0.71
C GLU A 85 -16.74 21.17 -1.54
N ASP A 86 -17.47 20.71 -2.55
CA ASP A 86 -16.99 19.67 -3.44
C ASP A 86 -15.76 20.21 -4.19
N TYR A 87 -14.59 19.94 -3.64
CA TYR A 87 -13.34 20.05 -4.39
C TYR A 87 -13.50 19.15 -5.61
N ASP A 88 -13.58 19.78 -6.78
CA ASP A 88 -13.42 19.10 -8.04
C ASP A 88 -12.01 18.47 -8.03
N GLU A 89 -11.97 17.15 -8.09
CA GLU A 89 -10.70 16.40 -8.12
C GLU A 89 -10.02 16.52 -9.49
N ASN A 90 -10.71 17.10 -10.47
CA ASN A 90 -10.21 17.40 -11.81
C ASN A 90 -9.71 18.85 -11.96
N ASP A 91 -9.86 19.73 -10.95
CA ASP A 91 -9.37 21.12 -11.02
C ASP A 91 -7.84 21.25 -10.90
N LEU A 92 -7.18 20.96 -12.01
CA LEU A 92 -5.74 21.14 -12.21
C LEU A 92 -5.35 22.61 -12.46
N SER A 93 -6.30 23.57 -12.50
CA SER A 93 -5.97 24.99 -12.74
C SER A 93 -5.09 25.59 -11.63
N SER A 94 -5.19 25.02 -10.44
CA SER A 94 -4.36 25.33 -9.27
C SER A 94 -2.90 24.89 -9.40
N ILE A 95 -2.57 23.98 -10.33
CA ILE A 95 -1.21 23.47 -10.58
C ILE A 95 -0.50 24.29 -11.67
N THR A 96 -1.24 24.93 -12.59
CA THR A 96 -0.67 25.63 -13.76
C THR A 96 -0.52 27.14 -13.61
N ASN A 97 -1.22 27.79 -12.67
CA ASN A 97 -1.37 29.26 -12.63
C ASN A 97 -0.47 30.05 -11.64
N GLN A 98 0.76 29.59 -11.36
CA GLN A 98 1.75 30.42 -10.62
C GLN A 98 3.09 30.67 -11.34
N SER A 99 3.36 30.02 -12.48
CA SER A 99 4.60 30.23 -13.24
C SER A 99 4.57 31.41 -14.23
N GLN A 100 3.39 31.92 -14.61
CA GLN A 100 3.24 32.99 -15.61
C GLN A 100 2.78 34.36 -15.07
N ARG A 101 2.64 34.55 -13.75
CA ARG A 101 2.23 35.84 -13.13
C ARG A 101 3.35 36.59 -12.40
N ARG A 102 4.60 36.48 -12.87
CA ARG A 102 5.74 37.32 -12.42
C ARG A 102 6.70 37.83 -13.51
N GLN A 103 6.23 38.00 -14.75
CA GLN A 103 6.82 38.91 -15.74
C GLN A 103 5.70 39.57 -16.55
N GLY A 104 5.68 40.91 -16.61
CA GLY A 104 4.68 41.67 -17.39
C GLY A 104 3.80 42.64 -16.60
N SER A 105 4.39 43.57 -15.84
CA SER A 105 3.65 44.68 -15.20
C SER A 105 4.48 45.96 -14.96
N TYR A 106 5.32 46.34 -15.92
CA TYR A 106 5.91 47.69 -15.96
C TYR A 106 6.00 48.23 -17.40
N ILE A 107 5.78 49.53 -17.53
CA ILE A 107 5.89 50.35 -18.76
C ILE A 107 4.89 49.99 -19.89
N LYS A 108 3.75 50.70 -19.93
CA LYS A 108 3.37 51.50 -21.11
C LYS A 108 2.18 52.44 -20.86
N SER A 109 2.46 53.74 -20.89
CA SER A 109 1.60 54.74 -21.53
C SER A 109 2.42 56.01 -21.85
N ASN A 110 1.91 56.81 -22.78
CA ASN A 110 2.20 58.24 -22.98
C ASN A 110 3.51 58.70 -23.68
N PHE A 111 3.34 58.91 -25.01
CA PHE A 111 3.60 60.16 -25.77
C PHE A 111 4.88 60.42 -26.59
N PHE A 112 4.60 60.77 -27.86
CA PHE A 112 5.28 61.64 -28.85
C PHE A 112 6.58 61.24 -29.58
N ASN A 113 6.57 61.58 -30.89
CA ASN A 113 7.63 61.67 -31.90
C ASN A 113 8.46 60.39 -32.20
N GLY A 114 8.87 60.08 -33.43
CA GLY A 114 8.68 60.76 -34.72
C GLY A 114 9.82 60.39 -35.70
N PHE A 115 9.62 60.65 -37.00
CA PHE A 115 10.60 60.53 -38.11
C PHE A 115 10.96 59.13 -38.69
N PHE A 116 10.77 59.04 -40.01
CA PHE A 116 11.49 58.31 -41.10
C PHE A 116 12.57 57.26 -40.73
N ASN A 117 12.72 56.12 -41.43
CA ASN A 117 12.64 55.98 -42.90
C ASN A 117 12.30 54.53 -43.38
N ARG A 118 12.23 54.30 -44.71
CA ARG A 118 11.91 52.99 -45.36
C ARG A 118 13.15 52.30 -46.03
N PRO A 119 13.07 51.02 -46.45
CA PRO A 119 14.23 50.14 -46.74
C PRO A 119 14.57 50.05 -48.25
N PRO A 120 15.39 49.05 -48.65
CA PRO A 120 15.02 48.27 -49.83
C PRO A 120 15.12 46.72 -49.68
N TYR A 121 14.42 46.02 -50.60
CA TYR A 121 14.65 44.61 -51.03
C TYR A 121 15.97 44.52 -51.86
N TYR A 122 16.46 43.43 -52.50
CA TYR A 122 16.06 42.04 -52.88
C TYR A 122 17.28 41.11 -52.58
N GLY A 123 17.41 39.80 -52.85
CA GLY A 123 16.71 38.78 -53.65
C GLY A 123 17.53 37.45 -53.63
N PRO A 124 17.14 36.37 -54.35
CA PRO A 124 17.67 35.01 -54.12
C PRO A 124 18.66 34.46 -55.19
N ASN A 125 19.16 33.24 -54.92
CA ASN A 125 19.87 32.25 -55.78
C ASN A 125 21.40 32.15 -55.65
N ASN A 126 21.90 30.96 -55.26
CA ASN A 126 22.88 30.18 -56.05
C ASN A 126 23.14 28.75 -55.51
N ARG A 127 23.34 27.81 -56.45
CA ARG A 127 23.76 26.38 -56.36
C ARG A 127 24.13 25.95 -57.81
N PRO A 128 24.84 24.82 -58.07
CA PRO A 128 25.56 23.90 -57.19
C PRO A 128 27.09 24.03 -57.48
N PRO A 129 27.96 23.03 -57.85
CA PRO A 129 27.78 21.60 -58.22
C PRO A 129 28.27 20.59 -57.15
N SER A 130 28.01 19.30 -57.42
CA SER A 130 28.60 18.17 -56.71
C SER A 130 28.94 17.04 -57.69
N ILE A 131 30.13 16.45 -57.61
CA ILE A 131 30.49 15.11 -58.08
C ILE A 131 31.83 14.74 -57.43
N PHE A 132 31.89 13.63 -56.69
CA PHE A 132 32.92 12.58 -56.78
C PHE A 132 32.69 11.49 -55.71
N GLN A 133 32.84 10.24 -56.13
CA GLN A 133 32.87 9.00 -55.35
C GLN A 133 33.76 8.00 -56.12
N PRO A 134 34.21 6.88 -55.52
CA PRO A 134 34.38 6.58 -54.09
C PRO A 134 35.82 6.06 -53.78
N LEU A 135 36.17 5.94 -52.50
CA LEU A 135 37.27 5.05 -52.07
C LEU A 135 36.85 4.17 -50.88
N ARG A 136 37.34 2.93 -50.85
CA ARG A 136 37.01 1.91 -49.84
C ARG A 136 37.99 2.00 -48.65
N PRO A 137 37.54 1.76 -47.40
CA PRO A 137 38.45 1.49 -46.29
C PRO A 137 39.23 0.19 -46.51
N ASN A 138 40.51 0.17 -46.12
CA ASN A 138 41.35 -1.03 -46.19
C ASN A 138 41.02 -2.02 -45.04
N ALA A 139 41.28 -3.31 -45.29
CA ALA A 139 41.10 -4.36 -44.30
C ALA A 139 42.19 -4.32 -43.20
N PRO A 140 41.88 -4.69 -41.94
CA PRO A 140 42.90 -4.79 -40.89
C PRO A 140 43.92 -5.90 -41.16
N SER A 141 45.20 -5.62 -40.92
CA SER A 141 46.27 -6.60 -40.93
C SER A 141 46.21 -7.53 -39.71
N ARG A 142 46.59 -8.80 -39.89
CA ARG A 142 46.70 -9.77 -38.79
C ARG A 142 48.07 -9.65 -38.09
N PRO A 143 48.15 -9.66 -36.75
CA PRO A 143 49.39 -9.97 -36.04
C PRO A 143 49.71 -11.49 -36.12
N PRO A 144 50.97 -11.90 -35.91
CA PRO A 144 51.39 -13.30 -36.03
C PRO A 144 51.04 -14.14 -34.79
N PHE A 145 50.91 -15.46 -35.00
CA PHE A 145 50.94 -16.47 -33.94
C PHE A 145 52.39 -16.78 -33.54
N TRP A 146 52.68 -17.03 -32.26
CA TRP A 146 52.98 -18.39 -31.75
C TRP A 146 53.08 -18.48 -30.22
N SER A 147 52.76 -19.68 -29.71
CA SER A 147 53.13 -20.32 -28.42
C SER A 147 53.30 -19.53 -27.10
N GLY A 148 52.57 -19.99 -26.08
CA GLY A 148 53.17 -20.36 -24.78
C GLY A 148 52.98 -19.40 -23.61
N GLY A 149 52.12 -19.79 -22.64
CA GLY A 149 51.98 -19.10 -21.35
C GLY A 149 50.93 -19.77 -20.47
N THR A 150 51.37 -20.55 -19.48
CA THR A 150 50.47 -21.28 -18.56
C THR A 150 49.99 -20.40 -17.40
N PHE A 151 48.73 -20.57 -17.00
CA PHE A 151 48.23 -20.02 -15.73
C PHE A 151 48.98 -20.67 -14.55
N GLY A 152 49.34 -19.85 -13.55
CA GLY A 152 50.19 -20.26 -12.44
C GLY A 152 49.50 -21.17 -11.42
N ASN A 153 50.22 -22.19 -10.94
CA ASN A 153 49.82 -23.00 -9.78
C ASN A 153 49.92 -22.18 -8.48
N ASN A 154 48.84 -22.11 -7.71
CA ASN A 154 48.89 -21.75 -6.29
C ASN A 154 48.59 -23.00 -5.45
N ASN A 155 49.63 -23.61 -4.90
CA ASN A 155 49.50 -24.76 -3.98
C ASN A 155 49.14 -24.28 -2.58
N TYR A 156 47.95 -24.63 -2.08
CA TYR A 156 47.63 -24.53 -0.66
C TYR A 156 47.12 -25.87 -0.15
N ARG A 157 47.81 -26.46 0.83
CA ARG A 157 47.40 -27.72 1.49
C ARG A 157 46.49 -27.40 2.68
N PRO A 158 45.35 -28.11 2.86
CA PRO A 158 44.56 -27.99 4.08
C PRO A 158 45.27 -28.71 5.26
N PRO A 159 45.27 -28.15 6.47
CA PRO A 159 45.69 -28.86 7.68
C PRO A 159 44.63 -29.88 8.14
N LEU A 160 45.05 -30.85 8.95
CA LEU A 160 44.22 -31.94 9.46
C LEU A 160 43.33 -31.50 10.64
N ALA A 161 42.21 -32.22 10.83
CA ALA A 161 41.24 -31.92 11.88
C ALA A 161 41.76 -32.23 13.30
N GLN A 162 41.40 -31.38 14.26
CA GLN A 162 41.54 -31.63 15.70
C GLN A 162 40.18 -31.43 16.41
N LYS A 163 40.07 -31.96 17.64
CA LYS A 163 38.80 -32.14 18.37
C LYS A 163 38.47 -30.95 19.29
N PRO A 164 37.19 -30.73 19.63
CA PRO A 164 36.78 -29.63 20.49
C PRO A 164 36.85 -29.97 21.99
N SER A 165 37.72 -29.29 22.73
CA SER A 165 37.60 -29.10 24.18
C SER A 165 38.39 -27.85 24.64
N ASP A 166 38.10 -27.41 25.87
CA ASP A 166 38.98 -26.66 26.79
C ASP A 166 39.18 -25.13 26.66
N TYR A 167 38.42 -24.42 27.51
CA TYR A 167 38.69 -23.19 28.28
C TYR A 167 39.19 -21.89 27.59
N VAL A 168 38.36 -20.87 27.36
CA VAL A 168 37.75 -19.91 28.34
C VAL A 168 38.73 -18.88 28.96
N LYS A 169 38.31 -17.60 28.90
CA LYS A 169 38.76 -16.37 29.65
C LYS A 169 39.88 -15.49 29.01
N PRO A 170 39.97 -14.17 29.36
CA PRO A 170 40.15 -13.07 28.38
C PRO A 170 41.35 -12.15 28.71
N VAL A 171 41.41 -10.91 28.15
CA VAL A 171 41.60 -9.61 28.88
C VAL A 171 42.05 -8.41 27.99
N HIS A 172 41.48 -7.22 28.26
CA HIS A 172 41.89 -5.81 28.00
C HIS A 172 41.98 -5.15 26.60
N GLU A 173 42.03 -3.80 26.66
CA GLU A 173 41.93 -2.77 25.61
C GLU A 173 43.25 -1.97 25.46
N ASN A 174 43.25 -1.02 24.51
CA ASN A 174 44.32 -0.08 24.12
C ASN A 174 45.44 -0.71 23.25
N SER A 175 46.05 -0.01 22.29
CA SER A 175 46.06 1.44 22.01
C SER A 175 46.22 1.80 20.51
N GLN A 176 45.75 3.00 20.14
CA GLN A 176 46.23 3.89 19.05
C GLN A 176 46.30 3.38 17.58
N GLN A 177 45.29 3.81 16.82
CA GLN A 177 45.42 4.77 15.71
C GLN A 177 46.54 4.59 14.65
N GLU A 178 46.11 4.27 13.42
CA GLU A 178 46.67 4.86 12.20
C GLU A 178 45.55 5.07 11.15
N SER A 179 45.77 5.83 10.08
CA SER A 179 44.70 6.22 9.13
C SER A 179 45.20 6.51 7.71
N PRO A 180 44.54 5.99 6.66
CA PRO A 180 44.71 6.49 5.30
C PRO A 180 43.59 7.49 4.92
N VAL A 181 44.01 8.67 4.46
CA VAL A 181 43.12 9.68 3.84
C VAL A 181 42.76 9.25 2.41
N TYR A 182 41.52 9.47 1.98
CA TYR A 182 41.20 9.53 0.55
C TYR A 182 40.12 10.57 0.24
N SER A 183 40.41 11.44 -0.71
CA SER A 183 39.53 12.51 -1.23
C SER A 183 40.08 12.98 -2.59
N PRO A 184 39.26 13.64 -3.41
CA PRO A 184 38.71 12.97 -4.58
C PRO A 184 39.29 13.49 -5.90
N ASP A 185 39.06 12.77 -7.00
CA ASP A 185 38.50 13.41 -8.20
C ASP A 185 38.06 12.43 -9.31
N VAL A 186 37.32 13.01 -10.27
CA VAL A 186 36.89 12.55 -11.61
C VAL A 186 35.36 12.42 -11.77
N VAL A 187 34.86 13.10 -12.81
CA VAL A 187 33.44 13.38 -13.06
C VAL A 187 32.96 12.68 -14.34
N GLY A 188 31.76 12.10 -14.26
CA GLY A 188 30.80 12.03 -15.38
C GLY A 188 31.04 10.98 -16.48
N GLY A 189 30.08 10.07 -16.64
CA GLY A 189 29.95 9.17 -17.79
C GLY A 189 28.47 8.81 -18.02
N VAL A 190 28.05 8.68 -19.27
CA VAL A 190 26.62 8.58 -19.66
C VAL A 190 26.41 7.43 -20.65
N LEU A 191 25.27 6.74 -20.54
CA LEU A 191 24.70 5.76 -21.51
C LEU A 191 25.62 4.61 -21.97
N GLY A 192 25.60 3.49 -21.24
CA GLY A 192 26.08 2.19 -21.74
C GLY A 192 24.99 1.45 -22.50
N ASN A 193 25.12 1.33 -23.83
CA ASN A 193 24.25 0.46 -24.64
C ASN A 193 24.56 -1.02 -24.37
N ILE A 194 23.53 -1.85 -24.19
CA ILE A 194 23.71 -3.31 -24.09
C ILE A 194 24.02 -3.85 -25.49
N VAL A 195 25.28 -4.23 -25.71
CA VAL A 195 25.71 -4.95 -26.91
C VAL A 195 25.13 -6.37 -26.88
N GLY A 196 24.43 -6.76 -27.95
CA GLY A 196 23.77 -8.07 -28.03
C GLY A 196 24.75 -9.24 -28.14
N PHE A 197 24.51 -10.30 -27.36
CA PHE A 197 25.24 -11.57 -27.47
C PHE A 197 24.50 -12.58 -28.35
N THR A 198 25.26 -13.33 -29.14
CA THR A 198 24.78 -14.28 -30.15
C THR A 198 24.09 -15.51 -29.53
N PRO A 199 22.95 -15.98 -30.06
CA PRO A 199 22.33 -17.22 -29.58
C PRO A 199 23.16 -18.46 -29.95
N VAL A 200 23.62 -19.22 -28.95
CA VAL A 200 24.23 -20.55 -29.18
C VAL A 200 23.12 -21.56 -29.44
N ARG A 201 23.17 -22.26 -30.58
CA ARG A 201 22.22 -23.34 -30.91
C ARG A 201 22.65 -24.65 -30.23
N PRO A 202 21.71 -25.49 -29.75
CA PRO A 202 22.04 -26.79 -29.16
C PRO A 202 22.55 -27.77 -30.23
N THR A 203 23.63 -28.49 -29.92
CA THR A 203 24.17 -29.57 -30.77
C THR A 203 23.45 -30.88 -30.52
N LYS A 204 23.10 -31.59 -31.60
CA LYS A 204 22.53 -32.95 -31.51
C LYS A 204 23.63 -33.96 -31.17
N ARG A 205 23.33 -34.91 -30.28
CA ARG A 205 24.09 -36.16 -30.15
C ARG A 205 23.60 -37.19 -31.17
N PRO A 206 24.48 -38.07 -31.66
CA PRO A 206 24.11 -39.37 -32.23
C PRO A 206 24.24 -40.50 -31.19
N ASP A 207 23.39 -41.52 -31.28
CA ASP A 207 23.66 -42.88 -30.78
C ASP A 207 24.64 -43.58 -31.77
N SER A 208 25.39 -44.65 -31.49
CA SER A 208 25.46 -45.68 -30.42
C SER A 208 26.93 -46.22 -30.38
N GLY A 209 27.42 -47.12 -29.50
CA GLY A 209 26.88 -47.84 -28.35
C GLY A 209 27.84 -48.95 -27.83
N ASP A 210 27.42 -49.63 -26.76
CA ASP A 210 27.79 -50.99 -26.28
C ASP A 210 29.06 -51.30 -25.39
N VAL A 211 28.90 -52.38 -24.61
CA VAL A 211 29.80 -53.24 -23.79
C VAL A 211 30.71 -52.67 -22.67
N ARG A 212 30.14 -52.67 -21.45
CA ARG A 212 30.67 -53.23 -20.17
C ARG A 212 32.19 -53.31 -19.90
N ARG A 213 32.63 -52.68 -18.79
CA ARG A 213 33.27 -53.35 -17.62
C ARG A 213 33.22 -52.43 -16.37
N ARG A 214 33.13 -53.01 -15.17
CA ARG A 214 33.16 -52.31 -13.86
C ARG A 214 34.28 -52.88 -12.98
N PRO A 215 34.95 -52.03 -12.19
CA PRO A 215 35.33 -52.36 -10.81
C PRO A 215 34.32 -51.76 -9.81
N LYS A 216 34.34 -52.23 -8.56
CA LYS A 216 33.51 -51.71 -7.46
C LYS A 216 34.35 -50.84 -6.54
N TYR A 217 33.80 -49.72 -6.07
CA TYR A 217 34.08 -49.18 -4.73
C TYR A 217 32.78 -48.66 -4.11
N TYR A 218 32.67 -48.77 -2.79
CA TYR A 218 31.47 -48.43 -2.01
C TYR A 218 31.53 -46.99 -1.50
N THR A 219 30.43 -46.25 -1.67
CA THR A 219 29.99 -45.20 -0.75
C THR A 219 28.47 -45.29 -0.62
N SER A 220 27.94 -44.99 0.57
CA SER A 220 26.55 -45.32 0.95
C SER A 220 25.55 -44.22 0.59
N TYR A 221 24.50 -44.59 -0.16
CA TYR A 221 23.25 -43.82 -0.25
C TYR A 221 22.09 -44.70 0.22
N THR A 222 21.44 -44.32 1.32
CA THR A 222 20.10 -44.84 1.69
C THR A 222 19.04 -44.05 0.92
N THR A 223 18.62 -44.60 -0.22
CA THR A 223 17.50 -44.07 -1.01
C THR A 223 16.17 -44.30 -0.30
N PHE A 224 15.40 -43.24 -0.08
CA PHE A 224 13.97 -43.38 0.24
C PHE A 224 13.17 -43.73 -1.04
N PRO A 225 12.15 -44.61 -0.96
CA PRO A 225 11.37 -45.00 -2.12
C PRO A 225 10.31 -43.94 -2.50
N PRO A 226 9.94 -43.83 -3.78
CA PRO A 226 8.82 -42.98 -4.20
C PRO A 226 7.51 -43.56 -3.65
N THR A 227 6.81 -42.79 -2.82
CA THR A 227 5.55 -43.25 -2.19
C THR A 227 4.37 -42.55 -2.84
N THR A 228 3.47 -43.34 -3.43
CA THR A 228 2.27 -42.88 -4.14
C THR A 228 1.27 -42.18 -3.20
N VAL A 229 0.96 -40.91 -3.42
CA VAL A 229 -0.10 -40.18 -2.68
C VAL A 229 -1.34 -40.02 -3.56
N HIS A 230 -2.00 -41.16 -3.82
CA HIS A 230 -3.29 -41.26 -4.52
C HIS A 230 -4.25 -42.18 -3.75
N GLN A 231 -4.48 -41.87 -2.47
CA GLN A 231 -5.60 -42.38 -1.68
C GLN A 231 -5.69 -41.61 -0.35
N TYR A 232 -6.57 -40.59 -0.29
CA TYR A 232 -7.33 -40.16 0.90
C TYR A 232 -8.38 -39.10 0.50
N ILE A 233 -9.18 -39.41 -0.54
CA ILE A 233 -10.40 -38.64 -0.86
C ILE A 233 -11.59 -39.48 -0.41
N ASN A 234 -12.15 -39.12 0.74
CA ASN A 234 -13.47 -39.48 1.24
C ASN A 234 -13.69 -38.69 2.54
N GLU A 235 -14.21 -37.46 2.43
CA GLU A 235 -14.68 -36.74 3.62
C GLU A 235 -15.87 -37.49 4.22
N PRO A 236 -15.90 -37.76 5.54
CA PRO A 236 -17.11 -38.21 6.19
C PRO A 236 -18.15 -37.06 6.18
N PRO A 237 -19.46 -37.36 6.11
CA PRO A 237 -20.49 -36.33 6.12
C PRO A 237 -20.38 -35.43 7.36
N SER A 238 -20.73 -34.17 7.18
CA SER A 238 -20.52 -33.07 8.13
C SER A 238 -20.97 -33.39 9.55
N ARG A 239 -20.00 -33.74 10.42
CA ARG A 239 -20.22 -33.69 11.87
C ARG A 239 -20.54 -32.25 12.25
N GLU A 240 -21.61 -32.05 13.02
CA GLU A 240 -21.89 -30.74 13.64
C GLU A 240 -20.61 -30.24 14.31
N LEU A 241 -20.20 -28.99 13.99
CA LEU A 241 -19.22 -28.30 14.80
C LEU A 241 -19.73 -28.32 16.26
N PRO A 242 -18.93 -28.76 17.24
CA PRO A 242 -19.42 -28.94 18.60
C PRO A 242 -19.96 -27.60 19.10
N ARG A 243 -21.28 -27.56 19.37
CA ARG A 243 -22.02 -26.39 19.87
C ARG A 243 -21.16 -25.72 20.96
N PRO A 244 -20.99 -24.39 20.92
CA PRO A 244 -19.93 -23.70 21.66
C PRO A 244 -19.97 -24.11 23.13
N ARG A 245 -19.04 -25.00 23.53
CA ARG A 245 -18.92 -25.46 24.90
C ARG A 245 -18.75 -24.21 25.75
N ARG A 246 -19.65 -23.99 26.72
CA ARG A 246 -19.49 -22.93 27.72
C ARG A 246 -18.05 -22.96 28.21
N LEU A 247 -17.33 -21.84 28.07
CA LEU A 247 -15.94 -21.72 28.48
C LEU A 247 -15.82 -22.30 29.88
N ASN A 248 -14.99 -23.34 30.04
CA ASN A 248 -14.80 -23.98 31.33
C ASN A 248 -14.26 -22.92 32.28
N THR A 249 -15.08 -22.54 33.26
CA THR A 249 -14.96 -21.29 34.04
C THR A 249 -13.67 -21.20 34.85
N ASN A 250 -12.94 -22.31 34.95
CA ASN A 250 -11.69 -22.43 35.70
C ASN A 250 -10.44 -22.13 34.86
N LYS A 251 -10.54 -21.93 33.53
CA LYS A 251 -9.44 -21.37 32.71
C LYS A 251 -9.65 -19.87 32.48
N LEU A 252 -8.91 -19.08 33.26
CA LEU A 252 -8.90 -17.62 33.20
C LEU A 252 -8.47 -17.10 31.81
N ASN A 253 -9.28 -16.22 31.20
CA ASN A 253 -9.04 -15.68 29.86
C ASN A 253 -7.62 -15.07 29.74
N PRO A 254 -6.76 -15.54 28.80
CA PRO A 254 -5.37 -15.11 28.69
C PRO A 254 -5.22 -13.61 28.41
N TYR A 255 -6.14 -12.98 27.68
CA TYR A 255 -6.12 -11.54 27.46
C TYR A 255 -6.33 -10.78 28.79
N ILE A 256 -7.24 -11.24 29.65
CA ILE A 256 -7.44 -10.67 30.99
C ILE A 256 -6.21 -10.89 31.88
N GLN A 257 -5.46 -11.99 31.69
CA GLN A 257 -4.19 -12.20 32.39
C GLN A 257 -3.12 -11.20 31.93
N ALA A 258 -2.93 -11.03 30.62
CA ALA A 258 -2.00 -10.05 30.06
C ALA A 258 -2.33 -8.61 30.49
N LEU A 259 -3.61 -8.22 30.47
CA LEU A 259 -4.06 -6.90 30.97
C LEU A 259 -3.85 -6.70 32.49
N LYS A 260 -3.77 -7.77 33.28
CA LYS A 260 -3.41 -7.70 34.71
C LYS A 260 -1.90 -7.59 34.90
N ALA A 261 -1.12 -8.35 34.13
CA ALA A 261 0.34 -8.40 34.21
C ALA A 261 1.03 -7.16 33.63
N TYR A 262 0.45 -6.52 32.61
CA TYR A 262 1.05 -5.36 31.93
C TYR A 262 0.13 -4.13 31.99
N PRO A 263 0.31 -3.24 33.00
CA PRO A 263 -0.56 -2.09 33.22
C PRO A 263 -0.68 -1.13 32.02
N LEU A 264 0.35 -1.04 31.17
CA LEU A 264 0.33 -0.21 29.95
C LEU A 264 -0.81 -0.60 29.01
N ALA A 265 -1.15 -1.90 28.94
CA ALA A 265 -2.25 -2.40 28.11
C ALA A 265 -3.64 -2.13 28.71
N ARG A 266 -3.72 -1.84 30.02
CA ARG A 266 -4.96 -1.92 30.81
C ARG A 266 -5.85 -0.68 30.72
N GLN A 267 -5.30 0.51 30.46
CA GLN A 267 -6.09 1.75 30.39
C GLN A 267 -6.35 2.17 28.94
N TYR A 268 -7.59 1.99 28.50
CA TYR A 268 -8.10 2.44 27.21
C TYR A 268 -9.57 2.85 27.29
N SER A 269 -10.07 3.48 26.22
CA SER A 269 -11.49 3.72 25.96
C SER A 269 -11.82 3.24 24.56
N HIS A 270 -12.97 2.60 24.38
CA HIS A 270 -13.44 2.14 23.07
C HIS A 270 -14.95 2.42 22.89
N GLY A 271 -15.46 2.18 21.69
CA GLY A 271 -16.89 2.27 21.35
C GLY A 271 -17.13 2.55 19.87
N TYR A 272 -18.35 2.95 19.52
CA TYR A 272 -18.76 3.25 18.14
C TYR A 272 -18.97 4.75 17.87
N LEU A 273 -18.61 5.17 16.66
CA LEU A 273 -18.80 6.50 16.09
C LEU A 273 -19.62 6.30 14.81
N GLU A 274 -20.87 6.74 14.80
CA GLU A 274 -21.73 6.64 13.62
C GLU A 274 -21.44 7.81 12.68
N THR A 275 -20.87 7.53 11.52
CA THR A 275 -20.38 8.56 10.57
C THR A 275 -21.43 8.97 9.56
N ARG A 276 -22.31 8.03 9.20
CA ARG A 276 -23.53 8.18 8.41
C ARG A 276 -24.59 7.25 9.04
N PRO A 277 -25.89 7.48 8.83
CA PRO A 277 -26.93 6.57 9.30
C PRO A 277 -26.62 5.11 8.93
N GLY A 278 -26.52 4.24 9.93
CA GLY A 278 -26.21 2.81 9.74
C GLY A 278 -24.75 2.48 9.42
N ALA A 279 -23.81 3.44 9.48
CA ALA A 279 -22.38 3.23 9.25
C ALA A 279 -21.57 3.55 10.52
N HIS A 280 -21.15 2.51 11.25
CA HIS A 280 -20.62 2.64 12.60
C HIS A 280 -19.13 2.24 12.65
N PHE A 281 -18.26 3.24 12.88
CA PHE A 281 -16.83 3.07 13.04
C PHE A 281 -16.49 2.72 14.50
N PHE A 282 -15.89 1.56 14.72
CA PHE A 282 -15.25 1.20 15.98
C PHE A 282 -13.94 1.98 16.17
N TYR A 283 -13.73 2.49 17.38
CA TYR A 283 -12.45 3.07 17.79
C TYR A 283 -11.92 2.41 19.06
N TRP A 284 -10.59 2.32 19.14
CA TRP A 284 -9.85 1.90 20.33
C TRP A 284 -8.81 2.97 20.66
N PHE A 285 -8.98 3.61 21.81
CA PHE A 285 -8.15 4.73 22.25
C PHE A 285 -7.34 4.35 23.50
N TYR A 286 -6.03 4.21 23.34
CA TYR A 286 -5.09 3.98 24.45
C TYR A 286 -4.55 5.32 24.98
N TYR A 287 -4.48 5.42 26.31
CA TYR A 287 -3.91 6.58 26.98
C TYR A 287 -2.38 6.46 27.08
N ALA A 288 -1.69 7.58 26.94
CA ALA A 288 -0.24 7.65 27.10
C ALA A 288 0.21 7.08 28.46
N ASP A 289 1.34 6.35 28.45
CA ASP A 289 1.98 5.76 29.63
C ASP A 289 1.06 4.82 30.44
N GLY A 290 -0.04 4.34 29.83
CA GLY A 290 -1.05 3.51 30.50
C GLY A 290 -1.86 4.25 31.57
N LYS A 291 -1.92 5.59 31.52
CA LYS A 291 -2.54 6.45 32.55
C LYS A 291 -3.52 7.43 31.90
N LYS A 292 -4.79 7.42 32.29
CA LYS A 292 -5.80 8.39 31.81
C LYS A 292 -5.59 9.81 32.35
N ILE A 293 -4.97 9.94 33.52
CA ILE A 293 -4.63 11.23 34.15
C ILE A 293 -3.47 11.87 33.36
N GLU A 294 -3.53 13.18 33.12
CA GLU A 294 -2.53 14.00 32.40
C GLU A 294 -2.18 13.60 30.96
N SER A 295 -2.71 12.47 30.46
CA SER A 295 -2.40 11.99 29.12
C SER A 295 -2.77 12.95 28.00
N ASN A 296 -3.70 13.89 28.20
CA ASN A 296 -3.98 14.97 27.24
C ASN A 296 -2.86 16.02 27.10
N GLN A 297 -1.84 15.99 27.96
CA GLN A 297 -0.59 16.75 27.80
C GLN A 297 0.41 16.05 26.86
N LYS A 298 0.27 14.73 26.65
CA LYS A 298 1.11 13.91 25.76
C LYS A 298 0.55 13.92 24.33
N PRO A 299 1.37 13.80 23.26
CA PRO A 299 0.90 13.75 21.87
C PRO A 299 -0.20 12.72 21.61
N LEU A 300 -1.00 12.95 20.58
CA LEU A 300 -2.07 12.06 20.10
C LEU A 300 -1.80 11.62 18.67
N ILE A 301 -1.52 10.34 18.48
CA ILE A 301 -1.45 9.68 17.17
C ILE A 301 -2.83 9.09 16.83
N ILE A 302 -3.32 9.34 15.63
CA ILE A 302 -4.46 8.64 15.04
C ILE A 302 -3.92 7.72 13.95
N TRP A 303 -4.13 6.41 14.09
CA TRP A 303 -3.59 5.40 13.20
C TRP A 303 -4.64 4.91 12.19
N ILE A 304 -4.26 4.91 10.91
CA ILE A 304 -5.08 4.55 9.77
C ILE A 304 -4.43 3.33 9.07
N GLN A 305 -4.97 2.13 9.32
CA GLN A 305 -4.50 0.87 8.70
C GLN A 305 -4.70 0.88 7.17
N GLY A 306 -3.99 0.02 6.44
CA GLY A 306 -4.15 -0.16 5.00
C GLY A 306 -5.04 -1.32 4.56
N GLY A 307 -4.61 -2.01 3.49
CA GLY A 307 -5.37 -3.04 2.79
C GLY A 307 -5.68 -2.59 1.35
N PRO A 308 -6.90 -2.10 1.04
CA PRO A 308 -7.95 -1.67 1.97
C PRO A 308 -8.63 -2.81 2.74
N GLY A 309 -9.18 -2.48 3.89
CA GLY A 309 -10.00 -3.40 4.68
C GLY A 309 -9.30 -4.12 5.84
N PHE A 310 -8.03 -3.81 6.17
CA PHE A 310 -7.37 -4.37 7.36
C PHE A 310 -7.83 -3.67 8.65
N ALA A 311 -8.11 -4.45 9.69
CA ALA A 311 -8.61 -3.96 10.97
C ALA A 311 -7.47 -3.43 11.87
N ALA A 312 -7.42 -2.13 12.11
CA ALA A 312 -6.49 -1.47 13.03
C ALA A 312 -6.57 -2.05 14.46
N SER A 313 -7.76 -2.47 14.90
CA SER A 313 -8.00 -3.09 16.21
C SER A 313 -7.29 -4.43 16.40
N GLY A 314 -6.85 -5.07 15.32
CA GLY A 314 -6.04 -6.30 15.32
C GLY A 314 -4.62 -6.10 14.79
N VAL A 315 -4.48 -5.59 13.55
CA VAL A 315 -3.21 -5.53 12.83
C VAL A 315 -2.27 -4.52 13.49
N GLY A 316 -2.56 -3.21 13.43
CA GLY A 316 -1.75 -2.21 14.13
C GLY A 316 -1.63 -2.43 15.65
N ASN A 317 -2.70 -2.92 16.27
CA ASN A 317 -2.78 -3.16 17.72
C ASN A 317 -1.90 -4.34 18.20
N PHE A 318 -2.06 -5.53 17.64
CA PHE A 318 -1.38 -6.75 18.10
C PHE A 318 -0.30 -7.23 17.14
N GLY A 319 -0.47 -7.02 15.83
CA GLY A 319 0.53 -7.31 14.81
C GLY A 319 1.72 -6.36 14.83
N GLU A 320 1.51 -5.07 15.13
CA GLU A 320 2.54 -4.04 14.95
C GLU A 320 3.05 -3.40 16.25
N PHE A 321 2.35 -2.41 16.82
CA PHE A 321 2.94 -1.48 17.80
C PHE A 321 2.15 -1.27 19.10
N GLY A 322 0.99 -1.91 19.27
CA GLY A 322 0.22 -1.82 20.51
C GLY A 322 0.93 -2.48 21.70
N PRO A 323 0.29 -2.54 22.87
CA PRO A 323 0.99 -2.92 24.10
C PRO A 323 1.26 -4.44 24.21
N LEU A 324 0.57 -5.28 23.43
CA LEU A 324 0.74 -6.73 23.40
C LEU A 324 0.97 -7.22 21.95
N ASN A 325 1.61 -8.37 21.77
CA ASN A 325 1.77 -9.04 20.48
C ASN A 325 0.53 -9.90 20.11
N MET A 326 0.56 -10.57 18.95
CA MET A 326 -0.53 -11.45 18.48
C MET A 326 -0.77 -12.69 19.36
N ASP A 327 0.20 -13.05 20.20
CA ASP A 327 0.13 -14.11 21.20
C ASP A 327 -0.25 -13.60 22.61
N LEU A 328 -0.60 -12.31 22.70
CA LEU A 328 -1.01 -11.57 23.90
C LEU A 328 0.09 -11.32 24.94
N GLU A 329 1.36 -11.42 24.54
CA GLU A 329 2.53 -11.16 25.38
C GLU A 329 2.92 -9.67 25.33
N PRO A 330 3.49 -9.08 26.40
CA PRO A 330 3.91 -7.67 26.41
C PRO A 330 5.00 -7.35 25.40
N ARG A 331 4.85 -6.24 24.65
CA ARG A 331 5.91 -5.75 23.75
C ARG A 331 6.93 -4.88 24.48
N ASN A 332 8.21 -5.13 24.20
CA ASN A 332 9.34 -4.28 24.64
C ASN A 332 9.23 -2.85 24.07
N HIS A 333 8.82 -2.74 22.80
CA HIS A 333 8.59 -1.47 22.11
C HIS A 333 7.10 -1.32 21.82
N THR A 334 6.54 -0.15 22.11
CA THR A 334 5.11 0.12 21.87
C THR A 334 4.85 1.63 21.91
N TRP A 335 4.02 2.12 21.01
CA TRP A 335 3.77 3.56 20.82
C TRP A 335 3.03 4.21 21.99
N MET A 336 2.42 3.40 22.87
CA MET A 336 1.71 3.86 24.06
C MET A 336 2.66 4.41 25.15
N LYS A 337 3.97 4.19 25.01
CA LYS A 337 5.00 4.88 25.79
C LYS A 337 5.10 6.35 25.33
N GLY A 338 4.81 7.27 26.23
CA GLY A 338 4.87 8.72 26.03
C GLY A 338 3.81 9.34 25.12
N ARG A 339 2.92 8.56 24.48
CA ARG A 339 1.96 9.04 23.47
C ARG A 339 0.61 8.34 23.57
N ASN A 340 -0.47 9.06 23.30
CA ASN A 340 -1.80 8.47 23.15
C ASN A 340 -1.96 7.94 21.73
N VAL A 341 -2.71 6.84 21.58
CA VAL A 341 -2.93 6.23 20.26
C VAL A 341 -4.41 5.91 20.06
N LEU A 342 -4.99 6.49 19.00
CA LEU A 342 -6.35 6.22 18.53
C LEU A 342 -6.29 5.32 17.29
N LEU A 343 -6.62 4.04 17.48
CA LEU A 343 -6.87 3.09 16.41
C LEU A 343 -8.32 3.25 15.93
N ILE A 344 -8.53 3.29 14.62
CA ILE A 344 -9.86 3.31 14.00
C ILE A 344 -9.95 2.16 13.00
N ASP A 345 -10.92 1.25 13.18
CA ASP A 345 -11.24 0.25 12.16
C ASP A 345 -12.00 0.93 11.02
N HIS A 346 -11.44 0.91 9.80
CA HIS A 346 -12.00 1.66 8.67
C HIS A 346 -11.83 0.94 7.32
N PRO A 347 -12.73 1.16 6.34
CA PRO A 347 -14.02 1.84 6.47
C PRO A 347 -15.03 1.08 7.37
N ALA A 348 -16.26 1.57 7.49
CA ALA A 348 -17.34 0.78 8.10
C ALA A 348 -17.47 -0.58 7.40
N GLY A 349 -17.66 -1.66 8.16
CA GLY A 349 -17.57 -3.04 7.67
C GLY A 349 -16.21 -3.74 7.87
N VAL A 350 -15.24 -3.09 8.52
CA VAL A 350 -13.90 -3.64 8.83
C VAL A 350 -13.75 -3.94 10.33
N GLY A 351 -13.17 -5.10 10.67
CA GLY A 351 -12.81 -5.43 12.07
C GLY A 351 -14.03 -5.50 12.99
N PHE A 352 -14.16 -4.54 13.90
CA PHE A 352 -15.36 -4.33 14.73
C PHE A 352 -16.31 -3.25 14.18
N SER A 353 -15.88 -2.42 13.23
CA SER A 353 -16.73 -1.47 12.50
C SER A 353 -17.70 -2.22 11.60
N TYR A 354 -18.93 -1.73 11.49
CA TYR A 354 -19.99 -2.40 10.72
C TYR A 354 -20.89 -1.41 9.99
N VAL A 355 -21.57 -1.92 8.96
CA VAL A 355 -22.70 -1.27 8.31
C VAL A 355 -23.97 -2.08 8.58
N THR A 356 -25.12 -1.43 8.71
CA THR A 356 -26.42 -2.11 8.84
C THR A 356 -26.85 -2.77 7.53
N ASN A 357 -26.44 -2.23 6.37
CA ASN A 357 -26.61 -2.81 5.05
C ASN A 357 -25.30 -2.68 4.25
N LYS A 358 -24.93 -3.72 3.48
CA LYS A 358 -23.72 -3.71 2.64
C LYS A 358 -23.73 -2.63 1.56
N THR A 359 -24.90 -2.11 1.18
CA THR A 359 -25.00 -0.95 0.27
C THR A 359 -24.39 0.34 0.84
N LEU A 360 -24.14 0.40 2.16
CA LEU A 360 -23.54 1.56 2.83
C LEU A 360 -22.00 1.53 2.90
N LEU A 361 -21.36 0.47 2.37
CA LEU A 361 -19.89 0.37 2.28
C LEU A 361 -19.31 1.52 1.43
N ALA A 362 -18.14 2.02 1.81
CA ALA A 362 -17.44 3.06 1.07
C ALA A 362 -16.95 2.53 -0.29
N THR A 363 -17.22 3.27 -1.37
CA THR A 363 -16.91 2.87 -2.77
C THR A 363 -15.77 3.67 -3.40
N SER A 364 -15.31 4.73 -2.72
CA SER A 364 -14.17 5.56 -3.16
C SER A 364 -13.27 6.02 -2.02
N ASP A 365 -12.06 6.46 -2.37
CA ASP A 365 -11.14 7.12 -1.42
C ASP A 365 -11.76 8.42 -0.83
N ARG A 366 -12.66 9.07 -1.58
CA ARG A 366 -13.44 10.24 -1.13
C ARG A 366 -14.34 9.85 0.04
N ASP A 367 -15.10 8.77 -0.10
CA ASP A 367 -16.01 8.27 0.94
C ASP A 367 -15.25 7.88 2.21
N VAL A 368 -14.15 7.14 2.07
CA VAL A 368 -13.30 6.71 3.19
C VAL A 368 -12.74 7.91 3.94
N ALA A 369 -12.19 8.90 3.23
CA ALA A 369 -11.63 10.10 3.85
C ALA A 369 -12.71 11.02 4.45
N LEU A 370 -13.91 11.10 3.85
CA LEU A 370 -15.04 11.84 4.42
C LEU A 370 -15.56 11.18 5.71
N ASP A 371 -15.78 9.86 5.71
CA ASP A 371 -16.23 9.16 6.91
C ASP A 371 -15.18 9.15 8.02
N LEU A 372 -13.89 9.01 7.72
CA LEU A 372 -12.82 9.21 8.71
C LEU A 372 -12.79 10.63 9.27
N CYS A 373 -13.01 11.65 8.44
CA CYS A 373 -13.14 13.04 8.91
C CYS A 373 -14.34 13.21 9.87
N ARG A 374 -15.49 12.61 9.54
CA ARG A 374 -16.68 12.55 10.42
C ARG A 374 -16.38 11.81 11.73
N ALA A 375 -15.73 10.63 11.68
CA ALA A 375 -15.34 9.85 12.85
C ALA A 375 -14.42 10.66 13.78
N ILE A 376 -13.42 11.35 13.24
CA ILE A 376 -12.51 12.21 14.01
C ILE A 376 -13.28 13.40 14.62
N LYS A 377 -14.16 14.08 13.86
CA LYS A 377 -15.03 15.16 14.39
C LYS A 377 -15.90 14.67 15.56
N LEU A 378 -16.46 13.46 15.46
CA LEU A 378 -17.26 12.84 16.52
C LEU A 378 -16.44 12.40 17.73
N PHE A 379 -15.23 11.84 17.51
CA PHE A 379 -14.29 11.51 18.58
C PHE A 379 -13.99 12.77 19.41
N PHE A 380 -13.63 13.89 18.77
CA PHE A 380 -13.41 15.16 19.46
C PHE A 380 -14.69 15.91 19.90
N LYS A 381 -15.91 15.50 19.47
CA LYS A 381 -17.19 15.94 20.11
C LYS A 381 -17.32 15.35 21.52
N ARG A 382 -16.90 14.09 21.71
CA ARG A 382 -16.90 13.36 23.00
C ARG A 382 -15.65 13.63 23.86
N HIS A 383 -14.46 13.46 23.31
CA HIS A 383 -13.16 13.56 23.98
C HIS A 383 -12.63 15.01 24.00
N LYS A 384 -13.46 15.94 24.48
CA LYS A 384 -13.22 17.40 24.44
C LYS A 384 -11.88 17.84 25.07
N GLN A 385 -11.39 17.09 26.07
CA GLN A 385 -10.14 17.38 26.79
C GLN A 385 -8.86 17.19 25.95
N TYR A 386 -8.93 16.49 24.81
CA TYR A 386 -7.81 16.30 23.88
C TYR A 386 -7.76 17.35 22.76
N ARG A 387 -8.71 18.29 22.69
CA ARG A 387 -8.76 19.28 21.59
C ARG A 387 -7.54 20.20 21.51
N LYS A 388 -6.84 20.42 22.63
CA LYS A 388 -5.57 21.18 22.68
C LYS A 388 -4.33 20.29 22.47
N THR A 389 -4.48 18.97 22.56
CA THR A 389 -3.37 18.01 22.45
C THR A 389 -2.79 18.00 21.03
N PRO A 390 -1.45 18.12 20.86
CA PRO A 390 -0.78 17.95 19.58
C PRO A 390 -1.22 16.64 18.91
N THR A 391 -1.96 16.75 17.80
CA THR A 391 -2.64 15.64 17.13
C THR A 391 -2.01 15.39 15.78
N TYR A 392 -1.73 14.14 15.45
CA TYR A 392 -1.04 13.71 14.24
C TYR A 392 -1.75 12.51 13.62
N LEU A 393 -1.80 12.42 12.28
CA LEU A 393 -2.20 11.19 11.59
C LEU A 393 -0.96 10.35 11.26
N ILE A 394 -1.07 9.03 11.36
CA ILE A 394 -0.13 8.10 10.73
C ILE A 394 -0.95 7.07 9.94
N GLY A 395 -0.63 6.87 8.67
CA GLY A 395 -1.27 5.88 7.81
C GLY A 395 -0.25 4.96 7.17
N GLN A 396 -0.53 3.64 7.17
CA GLN A 396 0.35 2.65 6.54
C GLN A 396 -0.30 2.03 5.31
N SER A 397 0.50 1.69 4.29
CA SER A 397 0.02 0.98 3.09
C SER A 397 -1.09 1.80 2.39
N TYR A 398 -2.27 1.21 2.16
CA TYR A 398 -3.45 1.93 1.68
C TYR A 398 -3.92 3.07 2.61
N GLY A 399 -3.70 2.95 3.92
CA GLY A 399 -3.97 4.03 4.88
C GLY A 399 -3.04 5.22 4.66
N GLY A 400 -1.80 4.96 4.22
CA GLY A 400 -0.84 5.97 3.78
C GLY A 400 -1.25 6.70 2.50
N LYS A 401 -2.09 6.07 1.66
CA LYS A 401 -2.74 6.70 0.48
C LYS A 401 -3.94 7.57 0.88
N ILE A 402 -4.73 7.14 1.88
CA ILE A 402 -5.89 7.89 2.40
C ILE A 402 -5.46 9.11 3.25
N VAL A 403 -4.39 9.00 4.03
CA VAL A 403 -3.98 10.04 4.99
C VAL A 403 -3.67 11.42 4.39
N PRO A 404 -3.07 11.58 3.19
CA PRO A 404 -2.97 12.87 2.50
C PRO A 404 -4.34 13.54 2.24
N ARG A 405 -5.31 12.78 1.72
CA ARG A 405 -6.68 13.26 1.44
C ARG A 405 -7.40 13.63 2.75
N LEU A 406 -7.32 12.76 3.76
CA LEU A 406 -7.90 12.99 5.09
C LEU A 406 -7.26 14.20 5.79
N GLY A 407 -5.94 14.35 5.74
CA GLY A 407 -5.21 15.48 6.33
C GLY A 407 -5.66 16.82 5.75
N LEU A 408 -5.90 16.87 4.43
CA LEU A 408 -6.46 18.05 3.78
C LEU A 408 -7.91 18.34 4.25
N TYR A 409 -8.77 17.31 4.34
CA TYR A 409 -10.14 17.48 4.84
C TYR A 409 -10.17 17.96 6.30
N LEU A 410 -9.31 17.43 7.17
CA LEU A 410 -9.17 17.91 8.56
C LEU A 410 -8.68 19.36 8.60
N HIS A 411 -7.67 19.73 7.79
CA HIS A 411 -7.20 21.10 7.70
C HIS A 411 -8.31 22.07 7.27
N THR A 412 -9.06 21.73 6.21
CA THR A 412 -10.20 22.55 5.75
C THR A 412 -11.30 22.65 6.80
N ALA A 413 -11.63 21.56 7.50
CA ALA A 413 -12.62 21.57 8.59
C ALA A 413 -12.19 22.44 9.79
N ILE A 414 -10.89 22.50 10.10
CA ILE A 414 -10.33 23.41 11.11
C ILE A 414 -10.40 24.87 10.62
N LYS A 415 -9.98 25.13 9.37
CA LYS A 415 -10.02 26.47 8.76
C LYS A 415 -11.45 27.04 8.68
N LYS A 416 -12.44 26.20 8.34
CA LYS A 416 -13.89 26.54 8.39
C LYS A 416 -14.49 26.50 9.81
N LYS A 417 -13.69 26.39 10.88
CA LYS A 417 -14.09 26.35 12.31
C LYS A 417 -14.99 25.16 12.73
N GLY A 418 -15.41 24.31 11.80
CA GLY A 418 -16.24 23.12 12.02
C GLY A 418 -15.55 21.97 12.78
N LEU A 419 -14.22 22.03 12.93
CA LEU A 419 -13.42 21.13 13.77
C LEU A 419 -12.46 21.93 14.66
N LYS A 420 -12.38 21.58 15.95
CA LYS A 420 -11.52 22.26 16.95
C LYS A 420 -10.50 21.28 17.52
N ILE A 421 -9.36 21.13 16.84
CA ILE A 421 -8.23 20.27 17.23
C ILE A 421 -6.88 20.95 16.96
N ASN A 422 -5.84 20.61 17.74
CA ASN A 422 -4.46 21.06 17.52
C ASN A 422 -3.73 20.10 16.56
N PHE A 423 -4.16 20.07 15.29
CA PHE A 423 -3.57 19.22 14.25
C PHE A 423 -2.19 19.71 13.84
N LYS A 424 -1.20 18.81 13.77
CA LYS A 424 0.23 19.13 13.56
C LYS A 424 0.85 18.52 12.31
N GLY A 425 0.42 17.33 11.88
CA GLY A 425 1.07 16.67 10.77
C GLY A 425 0.49 15.31 10.37
N ILE A 426 1.02 14.79 9.27
CA ILE A 426 0.75 13.45 8.76
C ILE A 426 2.04 12.65 8.58
N ALA A 427 1.99 11.33 8.80
CA ALA A 427 3.05 10.41 8.42
C ALA A 427 2.50 9.25 7.57
N ILE A 428 3.34 8.77 6.65
CA ILE A 428 3.01 7.77 5.63
C ILE A 428 4.04 6.64 5.73
N GLY A 429 3.62 5.47 6.20
CA GLY A 429 4.44 4.26 6.28
C GLY A 429 4.17 3.30 5.12
N GLY A 430 5.20 2.77 4.46
CA GLY A 430 5.02 1.73 3.41
C GLY A 430 3.98 2.12 2.35
N GLY A 431 3.90 3.42 2.01
CA GLY A 431 2.66 4.01 1.51
C GLY A 431 2.36 3.70 0.05
N TRP A 432 1.16 3.18 -0.23
CA TRP A 432 0.64 2.92 -1.59
C TRP A 432 0.15 4.21 -2.29
N VAL A 433 0.97 5.28 -2.18
CA VAL A 433 0.62 6.65 -2.57
C VAL A 433 0.65 6.84 -4.09
N ASN A 434 1.59 6.18 -4.77
CA ASN A 434 1.72 6.15 -6.23
C ASN A 434 1.87 4.70 -6.71
N PRO A 435 0.75 4.03 -7.05
CA PRO A 435 0.76 2.62 -7.48
C PRO A 435 1.61 2.39 -8.75
N LYS A 436 1.60 3.33 -9.69
CA LYS A 436 2.39 3.26 -10.94
C LYS A 436 3.90 3.12 -10.66
N GLU A 437 4.46 4.04 -9.86
CA GLU A 437 5.89 3.98 -9.51
C GLU A 437 6.23 2.71 -8.71
N SER A 438 5.30 2.27 -7.85
CA SER A 438 5.44 1.05 -7.04
C SER A 438 5.56 -0.20 -7.92
N THR A 439 4.55 -0.44 -8.76
CA THR A 439 4.54 -1.58 -9.72
C THR A 439 5.70 -1.55 -10.71
N LEU A 440 6.10 -0.38 -11.23
CA LEU A 440 7.26 -0.27 -12.13
C LEU A 440 8.58 -0.68 -11.46
N SER A 441 8.71 -0.52 -10.15
CA SER A 441 9.94 -0.87 -9.41
C SER A 441 10.03 -2.35 -8.98
N GLN A 442 8.91 -3.08 -8.96
CA GLN A 442 8.86 -4.44 -8.42
C GLN A 442 9.72 -5.46 -9.19
N PRO A 443 9.75 -5.49 -10.55
CA PRO A 443 10.59 -6.44 -11.29
C PRO A 443 12.08 -6.23 -11.00
N ASP A 444 12.57 -4.99 -11.08
CA ASP A 444 13.96 -4.63 -10.75
C ASP A 444 14.30 -5.03 -9.31
N PHE A 445 13.44 -4.69 -8.36
CA PHE A 445 13.68 -4.95 -6.93
C PHE A 445 13.76 -6.45 -6.63
N LEU A 446 12.79 -7.24 -7.10
CA LEU A 446 12.77 -8.68 -6.88
C LEU A 446 13.91 -9.40 -7.61
N TYR A 447 14.25 -8.97 -8.83
CA TYR A 447 15.34 -9.55 -9.61
C TYR A 447 16.71 -9.26 -8.98
N PHE A 448 17.00 -8.01 -8.61
CA PHE A 448 18.28 -7.64 -7.98
C PHE A 448 18.41 -8.16 -6.53
N MET A 449 17.30 -8.48 -5.86
CA MET A 449 17.30 -9.18 -4.57
C MET A 449 17.37 -10.72 -4.71
N GLY A 450 17.30 -11.27 -5.93
CA GLY A 450 17.41 -12.71 -6.21
C GLY A 450 16.15 -13.54 -5.93
N PHE A 451 14.96 -12.93 -5.97
CA PHE A 451 13.68 -13.60 -5.67
C PHE A 451 12.95 -14.15 -6.91
N ILE A 452 13.38 -13.76 -8.11
CA ILE A 452 12.83 -14.21 -9.40
C ILE A 452 13.97 -14.40 -10.40
N ASP A 453 13.88 -15.38 -11.29
CA ASP A 453 14.84 -15.51 -12.40
C ASP A 453 14.50 -14.57 -13.57
N ARG A 454 15.42 -14.49 -14.53
CA ARG A 454 15.46 -13.59 -15.68
C ARG A 454 14.22 -13.66 -16.55
N ASP A 455 13.59 -14.81 -16.71
CA ASP A 455 12.40 -14.95 -17.58
C ASP A 455 11.12 -14.42 -16.91
N ILE A 456 10.98 -14.59 -15.58
CA ILE A 456 9.94 -13.93 -14.77
C ILE A 456 10.17 -12.42 -14.77
N TYR A 457 11.40 -11.96 -14.56
CA TYR A 457 11.76 -10.54 -14.65
C TYR A 457 11.44 -9.92 -16.03
N LEU A 458 11.84 -10.57 -17.13
CA LEU A 458 11.57 -10.11 -18.50
C LEU A 458 10.08 -10.17 -18.90
N THR A 459 9.28 -10.97 -18.20
CA THR A 459 7.83 -11.08 -18.41
C THR A 459 7.10 -10.00 -17.61
N THR A 460 7.36 -9.92 -16.31
CA THR A 460 6.75 -8.93 -15.40
C THR A 460 7.10 -7.50 -15.79
N THR A 461 8.33 -7.21 -16.24
CA THR A 461 8.74 -5.91 -16.79
C THR A 461 7.80 -5.44 -17.92
N LYS A 462 7.39 -6.33 -18.83
CA LYS A 462 6.47 -6.00 -19.94
C LYS A 462 5.02 -5.84 -19.47
N LEU A 463 4.65 -6.48 -18.36
CA LEU A 463 3.30 -6.37 -17.78
C LEU A 463 3.17 -5.07 -16.97
N VAL A 464 4.15 -4.70 -16.14
CA VAL A 464 4.10 -3.45 -15.34
C VAL A 464 4.11 -2.21 -16.24
N GLN A 465 4.74 -2.27 -17.42
CA GLN A 465 4.66 -1.20 -18.44
C GLN A 465 3.22 -1.02 -18.96
N LYS A 466 2.50 -2.11 -19.24
CA LYS A 466 1.08 -2.07 -19.65
C LYS A 466 0.17 -1.59 -18.53
N LEU A 467 0.46 -1.98 -17.28
CA LEU A 467 -0.27 -1.53 -16.09
C LEU A 467 -0.07 -0.03 -15.90
N ALA A 468 1.17 0.47 -16.02
CA ALA A 468 1.49 1.88 -15.94
C ALA A 468 0.74 2.71 -17.00
N GLN A 469 0.74 2.26 -18.25
CA GLN A 469 -0.05 2.87 -19.32
C GLN A 469 -1.57 2.83 -19.03
N SER A 470 -2.06 1.77 -18.41
CA SER A 470 -3.47 1.64 -17.99
C SER A 470 -3.82 2.60 -16.85
N ILE A 471 -2.91 2.88 -15.91
CA ILE A 471 -3.08 3.92 -14.89
C ILE A 471 -3.05 5.33 -15.52
N GLU A 472 -2.14 5.59 -16.46
CA GLU A 472 -2.01 6.88 -17.15
C GLU A 472 -3.21 7.20 -18.06
N THR A 473 -3.89 6.18 -18.58
CA THR A 473 -5.14 6.31 -19.36
C THR A 473 -6.39 6.17 -18.49
N HIS A 474 -6.26 6.18 -17.15
CA HIS A 474 -7.33 6.01 -16.17
C HIS A 474 -8.17 4.71 -16.31
N ASN A 475 -7.68 3.73 -17.08
CA ASN A 475 -8.29 2.41 -17.21
C ASN A 475 -7.89 1.50 -16.03
N TYR A 476 -8.41 1.83 -14.85
CA TYR A 476 -8.15 1.10 -13.61
C TYR A 476 -8.69 -0.34 -13.63
N PHE A 477 -9.67 -0.65 -14.49
CA PHE A 477 -10.15 -2.02 -14.68
C PHE A 477 -9.08 -2.91 -15.33
N SER A 478 -8.52 -2.51 -16.47
CA SER A 478 -7.41 -3.24 -17.10
C SER A 478 -6.15 -3.22 -16.24
N ALA A 479 -5.87 -2.11 -15.55
CA ALA A 479 -4.75 -2.04 -14.61
C ALA A 479 -4.87 -3.10 -13.49
N GLY A 480 -6.05 -3.25 -12.87
CA GLY A 480 -6.28 -4.24 -11.81
C GLY A 480 -6.30 -5.70 -12.29
N ALA A 481 -6.62 -5.95 -13.57
CA ALA A 481 -6.46 -7.27 -14.18
C ALA A 481 -4.97 -7.61 -14.42
N LEU A 482 -4.18 -6.62 -14.88
CA LEU A 482 -2.73 -6.76 -15.04
C LEU A 482 -2.02 -6.93 -13.70
N ASP A 483 -2.43 -6.21 -12.66
CA ASP A 483 -1.91 -6.30 -11.28
C ASP A 483 -2.03 -7.72 -10.73
N THR A 484 -3.21 -8.34 -10.92
CA THR A 484 -3.46 -9.75 -10.56
C THR A 484 -2.55 -10.72 -11.32
N LEU A 485 -2.32 -10.47 -12.62
CA LEU A 485 -1.45 -11.31 -13.44
C LEU A 485 0.03 -11.15 -13.05
N ILE A 486 0.49 -9.92 -12.80
CA ILE A 486 1.84 -9.62 -12.33
C ILE A 486 2.13 -10.30 -10.99
N PHE A 487 1.20 -10.20 -10.04
CA PHE A 487 1.32 -10.89 -8.75
C PHE A 487 1.39 -12.42 -8.93
N THR A 488 0.52 -12.99 -9.78
CA THR A 488 0.56 -14.43 -10.08
C THR A 488 1.94 -14.83 -10.65
N THR A 489 2.45 -14.11 -11.65
CA THR A 489 3.71 -14.44 -12.32
C THR A 489 4.94 -14.24 -11.44
N PHE A 490 4.95 -13.28 -10.50
CA PHE A 490 6.02 -13.20 -9.50
C PHE A 490 6.10 -14.43 -8.58
N ASN A 491 5.01 -15.19 -8.41
CA ASN A 491 4.98 -16.37 -7.53
C ASN A 491 5.02 -17.71 -8.30
N GLU A 492 5.31 -17.70 -9.61
CA GLU A 492 5.43 -18.94 -10.42
C GLU A 492 6.59 -19.84 -9.95
N GLU A 493 7.64 -19.25 -9.34
CA GLU A 493 8.83 -19.96 -8.84
C GLU A 493 8.76 -20.28 -7.32
N GLY A 494 7.84 -19.67 -6.57
CA GLY A 494 7.63 -19.88 -5.12
C GLY A 494 6.83 -18.76 -4.44
N GLU A 495 6.39 -18.95 -3.18
CA GLU A 495 5.70 -17.90 -2.41
C GLU A 495 6.71 -16.81 -1.98
N ILE A 496 6.57 -15.60 -2.53
CA ILE A 496 7.32 -14.43 -2.09
C ILE A 496 6.52 -13.71 -1.00
N ASN A 497 7.11 -13.48 0.18
CA ASN A 497 6.49 -12.59 1.17
C ASN A 497 6.71 -11.13 0.77
N PHE A 498 5.74 -10.56 0.05
CA PHE A 498 5.80 -9.16 -0.38
C PHE A 498 5.90 -8.14 0.78
N ASN A 499 5.45 -8.49 1.99
CA ASN A 499 5.57 -7.57 3.14
C ASN A 499 7.04 -7.41 3.57
N ASN A 500 7.81 -8.49 3.61
CA ASN A 500 9.23 -8.45 3.95
C ASN A 500 9.95 -9.68 3.39
N LEU A 501 10.81 -9.43 2.40
CA LEU A 501 11.55 -10.47 1.67
C LEU A 501 12.43 -11.39 2.55
N LYS A 502 12.81 -10.98 3.77
CA LYS A 502 13.60 -11.82 4.70
C LYS A 502 12.76 -12.75 5.58
N THR A 503 11.42 -12.66 5.58
CA THR A 503 10.58 -13.31 6.60
C THR A 503 9.42 -14.13 6.01
N PRO A 504 8.88 -15.12 6.73
CA PRO A 504 7.65 -15.80 6.32
C PRO A 504 6.46 -14.84 6.21
N SER A 505 5.57 -15.14 5.26
CA SER A 505 4.25 -14.53 5.09
C SER A 505 3.53 -14.29 6.43
N PRO A 506 3.07 -13.07 6.78
CA PRO A 506 2.46 -12.78 8.09
C PRO A 506 1.01 -13.32 8.22
N TYR A 507 0.43 -13.75 7.11
CA TYR A 507 -0.96 -14.16 7.00
C TYR A 507 -1.40 -15.42 7.78
N PRO A 508 -0.54 -16.42 8.05
CA PRO A 508 -0.86 -17.50 9.00
C PRO A 508 -1.04 -16.96 10.43
N ALA A 509 -0.20 -16.02 10.86
CA ALA A 509 -0.28 -15.40 12.19
C ALA A 509 -1.53 -14.51 12.30
N LEU A 510 -1.86 -13.72 11.29
CA LEU A 510 -3.13 -12.99 11.22
C LEU A 510 -4.35 -13.93 11.22
N THR A 511 -4.25 -15.10 10.59
CA THR A 511 -5.32 -16.11 10.62
C THR A 511 -5.51 -16.69 12.04
N LYS A 512 -4.43 -16.90 12.79
CA LYS A 512 -4.47 -17.23 14.23
C LYS A 512 -5.07 -16.08 15.07
N LEU A 513 -4.74 -14.82 14.74
CA LEU A 513 -5.27 -13.62 15.41
C LEU A 513 -6.80 -13.51 15.29
N ASN A 514 -7.43 -13.97 14.20
CA ASN A 514 -8.90 -14.06 14.11
C ASN A 514 -9.51 -14.84 15.29
N SER A 515 -8.90 -15.98 15.65
CA SER A 515 -9.36 -16.81 16.75
C SER A 515 -9.09 -16.13 18.10
N VAL A 516 -7.90 -15.57 18.31
CA VAL A 516 -7.55 -14.82 19.52
C VAL A 516 -8.51 -13.65 19.76
N MET A 517 -8.79 -12.86 18.72
CA MET A 517 -9.68 -11.71 18.79
C MET A 517 -11.13 -12.09 19.11
N ASN A 518 -11.67 -13.14 18.48
CA ASN A 518 -13.06 -13.55 18.74
C ASN A 518 -13.24 -14.30 20.07
N LEU A 519 -12.25 -15.10 20.52
CA LEU A 519 -12.35 -15.93 21.72
C LEU A 519 -11.96 -15.19 23.01
N TYR A 520 -10.95 -14.32 22.96
CA TYR A 520 -10.33 -13.74 24.16
C TYR A 520 -10.48 -12.24 24.27
N VAL A 521 -10.36 -11.50 23.16
CA VAL A 521 -10.40 -10.03 23.17
C VAL A 521 -11.84 -9.50 23.13
N LYS A 522 -12.62 -9.84 22.09
CA LYS A 522 -13.99 -9.36 21.88
C LYS A 522 -14.91 -9.48 23.12
N PRO A 523 -14.91 -10.59 23.89
CA PRO A 523 -15.77 -10.72 25.07
C PRO A 523 -15.46 -9.73 26.20
N THR A 524 -14.28 -9.10 26.21
CA THR A 524 -13.91 -8.05 27.18
C THR A 524 -14.35 -6.65 26.76
N LEU A 525 -14.60 -6.46 25.46
CA LEU A 525 -14.99 -5.18 24.87
C LEU A 525 -16.51 -4.99 24.99
N PHE A 526 -16.99 -4.68 26.19
CA PHE A 526 -18.42 -4.62 26.56
C PHE A 526 -19.32 -3.72 25.67
N LYS A 527 -18.75 -2.76 24.92
CA LYS A 527 -19.47 -1.92 23.94
C LYS A 527 -19.44 -2.42 22.49
N VAL A 528 -18.68 -3.48 22.19
CA VAL A 528 -18.66 -4.12 20.87
C VAL A 528 -19.88 -5.01 20.76
N ASN A 529 -20.58 -4.95 19.61
CA ASN A 529 -21.67 -5.87 19.34
C ASN A 529 -21.13 -7.31 19.28
N GLN A 530 -21.52 -8.13 20.26
CA GLN A 530 -20.98 -9.47 20.44
C GLN A 530 -21.42 -10.47 19.34
N THR A 531 -22.45 -10.15 18.54
CA THR A 531 -22.82 -10.98 17.38
C THR A 531 -21.85 -10.84 16.20
N LEU A 532 -21.09 -9.73 16.12
CA LEU A 532 -20.09 -9.53 15.08
C LEU A 532 -18.97 -10.57 15.16
N LYS A 533 -18.68 -11.24 14.05
CA LYS A 533 -17.50 -12.09 13.88
C LYS A 533 -16.35 -11.24 13.34
N TRP A 534 -15.42 -10.86 14.22
CA TRP A 534 -14.25 -10.06 13.84
C TRP A 534 -13.38 -10.80 12.82
N LYS A 535 -12.82 -10.06 11.86
CA LYS A 535 -11.79 -10.53 10.92
C LYS A 535 -10.68 -9.50 10.83
N TYR A 536 -9.43 -9.96 10.64
CA TYR A 536 -8.31 -9.07 10.38
C TYR A 536 -8.44 -8.31 9.05
N LEU A 537 -9.14 -8.89 8.06
CA LEU A 537 -9.42 -8.32 6.74
C LEU A 537 -10.92 -8.46 6.43
N SER A 538 -11.53 -7.39 5.93
CA SER A 538 -12.88 -7.43 5.35
C SER A 538 -12.81 -7.48 3.82
N THR A 539 -13.21 -8.63 3.27
CA THR A 539 -13.31 -8.84 1.82
C THR A 539 -14.27 -7.85 1.18
N ASP A 540 -15.41 -7.58 1.81
CA ASP A 540 -16.48 -6.76 1.24
C ASP A 540 -16.02 -5.30 1.07
N ALA A 541 -15.31 -4.76 2.08
CA ALA A 541 -14.71 -3.44 2.04
C ALA A 541 -13.50 -3.35 1.08
N TYR A 542 -12.82 -4.46 0.82
CA TYR A 542 -11.80 -4.51 -0.24
C TYR A 542 -12.44 -4.42 -1.63
N TYR A 543 -13.49 -5.20 -1.90
CA TYR A 543 -14.13 -5.21 -3.22
C TYR A 543 -14.88 -3.90 -3.54
N SER A 544 -15.48 -3.24 -2.54
CA SER A 544 -16.10 -1.93 -2.76
C SER A 544 -15.08 -0.85 -3.15
N LEU A 545 -13.83 -0.96 -2.71
CA LEU A 545 -12.74 -0.02 -2.99
C LEU A 545 -11.79 -0.46 -4.12
N LYS A 546 -11.95 -1.66 -4.70
CA LYS A 546 -11.02 -2.23 -5.69
C LYS A 546 -10.79 -1.30 -6.90
N SER A 547 -11.83 -0.61 -7.36
CA SER A 547 -11.76 0.36 -8.48
C SER A 547 -10.79 1.52 -8.21
N ASN A 548 -10.65 1.92 -6.94
CA ASN A 548 -9.77 3.00 -6.52
C ASN A 548 -8.34 2.50 -6.24
N PHE A 549 -8.11 1.18 -6.14
CA PHE A 549 -6.87 0.64 -5.58
C PHE A 549 -5.59 1.16 -6.28
N LEU A 550 -5.65 1.32 -7.61
CA LEU A 550 -4.53 1.76 -8.45
C LEU A 550 -4.54 3.26 -8.79
N MET A 551 -5.46 4.04 -8.22
CA MET A 551 -5.46 5.51 -8.35
C MET A 551 -4.32 6.11 -7.49
N PRO A 552 -3.55 7.09 -8.01
CA PRO A 552 -2.53 7.80 -7.23
C PRO A 552 -3.15 8.85 -6.28
N SER A 553 -2.38 9.29 -5.29
CA SER A 553 -2.79 10.27 -4.27
C SER A 553 -1.78 11.41 -4.03
N THR A 554 -0.71 11.49 -4.84
CA THR A 554 0.38 12.47 -4.69
C THR A 554 -0.09 13.93 -4.71
N SER A 555 -1.11 14.26 -5.50
CA SER A 555 -1.66 15.62 -5.60
C SER A 555 -2.20 16.17 -4.27
N PHE A 556 -2.74 15.31 -3.40
CA PHE A 556 -3.16 15.71 -2.05
C PHE A 556 -1.96 16.05 -1.17
N LEU A 557 -0.83 15.37 -1.37
CA LEU A 557 0.41 15.63 -0.65
C LEU A 557 1.06 16.95 -1.11
N GLU A 558 1.08 17.20 -2.42
CA GLU A 558 1.53 18.47 -3.02
C GLU A 558 0.67 19.65 -2.54
N ARG A 559 -0.66 19.46 -2.47
CA ARG A 559 -1.57 20.45 -1.88
C ARG A 559 -1.27 20.69 -0.40
N LEU A 560 -1.06 19.64 0.41
CA LEU A 560 -0.70 19.80 1.81
C LEU A 560 0.63 20.56 2.00
N LEU A 561 1.64 20.27 1.17
CA LEU A 561 2.94 20.95 1.18
C LEU A 561 2.81 22.43 0.79
N ASN A 562 2.02 22.76 -0.22
CA ASN A 562 1.92 24.13 -0.74
C ASN A 562 0.84 25.00 -0.06
N GLN A 563 -0.12 24.41 0.65
CA GLN A 563 -1.30 25.11 1.20
C GLN A 563 -1.36 25.09 2.74
N THR A 564 -0.46 24.38 3.43
CA THR A 564 -0.46 24.24 4.89
C THR A 564 0.95 24.32 5.48
N ASN A 565 1.05 24.44 6.80
CA ASN A 565 2.29 24.29 7.57
C ASN A 565 2.36 22.94 8.32
N LEU A 566 1.59 21.93 7.89
CA LEU A 566 1.56 20.62 8.54
C LEU A 566 2.87 19.87 8.27
N LYS A 567 3.41 19.24 9.31
CA LYS A 567 4.60 18.39 9.22
C LYS A 567 4.27 17.11 8.46
N ILE A 568 5.12 16.72 7.51
CA ILE A 568 4.92 15.55 6.64
C ILE A 568 6.12 14.62 6.75
N VAL A 569 5.85 13.36 7.05
CA VAL A 569 6.84 12.30 7.15
C VAL A 569 6.48 11.18 6.19
N VAL A 570 7.44 10.72 5.38
CA VAL A 570 7.30 9.50 4.58
C VAL A 570 8.38 8.52 5.04
N TYR A 571 8.00 7.27 5.33
CA TYR A 571 8.94 6.23 5.74
C TYR A 571 8.63 4.89 5.07
N ASN A 572 9.66 4.21 4.56
CA ASN A 572 9.55 2.88 3.95
C ASN A 572 10.72 2.00 4.42
N GLY A 573 10.43 0.72 4.66
CA GLY A 573 11.45 -0.29 4.88
C GLY A 573 12.13 -0.71 3.56
N ASN A 574 13.40 -1.07 3.60
CA ASN A 574 14.16 -1.48 2.41
C ASN A 574 13.88 -2.91 1.94
N LEU A 575 13.07 -3.69 2.67
CA LEU A 575 12.67 -5.07 2.33
C LEU A 575 11.18 -5.18 1.93
N ASP A 576 10.48 -4.04 1.86
CA ASP A 576 9.08 -3.93 1.42
C ASP A 576 9.00 -4.14 -0.09
N ALA A 577 8.31 -5.19 -0.56
CA ALA A 577 8.02 -5.39 -1.98
C ALA A 577 6.58 -4.98 -2.36
N VAL A 578 5.71 -4.68 -1.38
CA VAL A 578 4.39 -4.07 -1.65
C VAL A 578 4.59 -2.63 -2.10
N ALA A 579 5.31 -1.82 -1.32
CA ALA A 579 5.60 -0.42 -1.63
C ALA A 579 7.13 -0.14 -1.56
N PRO A 580 7.91 -0.59 -2.57
CA PRO A 580 9.36 -0.55 -2.51
C PRO A 580 9.95 0.82 -2.20
N LEU A 581 10.99 0.82 -1.35
CA LEU A 581 11.74 2.02 -0.97
C LEU A 581 12.24 2.82 -2.18
N ALA A 582 12.57 2.13 -3.29
CA ALA A 582 12.93 2.76 -4.56
C ALA A 582 11.77 3.57 -5.16
N ALA A 583 10.56 3.00 -5.25
CA ALA A 583 9.37 3.70 -5.70
C ALA A 583 8.97 4.85 -4.77
N ALA A 584 9.06 4.64 -3.46
CA ALA A 584 8.83 5.68 -2.46
C ALA A 584 9.77 6.87 -2.67
N SER A 585 11.07 6.59 -2.85
CA SER A 585 12.05 7.62 -3.22
C SER A 585 11.65 8.31 -4.53
N ASN A 586 11.32 7.55 -5.59
CA ASN A 586 10.97 8.12 -6.89
C ASN A 586 9.78 9.09 -6.81
N TRP A 587 8.67 8.71 -6.18
CA TRP A 587 7.51 9.62 -6.13
C TRP A 587 7.71 10.79 -5.17
N VAL A 588 8.43 10.63 -4.05
CA VAL A 588 8.72 11.75 -3.12
C VAL A 588 9.58 12.82 -3.80
N HIS A 589 10.60 12.44 -4.60
CA HIS A 589 11.47 13.39 -5.30
C HIS A 589 10.79 14.06 -6.51
N LYS A 590 9.67 13.50 -6.99
CA LYS A 590 8.85 14.02 -8.10
C LYS A 590 7.74 15.00 -7.65
N LEU A 591 7.49 15.14 -6.34
CA LEU A 591 6.44 16.02 -5.81
C LEU A 591 6.66 17.47 -6.23
N ASN A 592 5.63 18.11 -6.80
CA ASN A 592 5.64 19.52 -7.16
C ASN A 592 5.30 20.40 -5.94
N TRP A 593 6.34 20.91 -5.25
CA TRP A 593 6.17 21.84 -4.14
C TRP A 593 7.34 22.82 -4.00
N HIS A 594 7.10 23.93 -3.30
CA HIS A 594 8.04 25.05 -3.20
C HIS A 594 9.45 24.68 -2.71
N GLY A 595 9.59 23.67 -1.83
CA GLY A 595 10.88 23.17 -1.35
C GLY A 595 11.50 22.03 -2.17
N ALA A 596 10.87 21.56 -3.25
CA ALA A 596 11.30 20.36 -3.99
C ALA A 596 12.74 20.45 -4.52
N LYS A 597 13.17 21.62 -5.01
CA LYS A 597 14.55 21.82 -5.49
C LYS A 597 15.58 21.67 -4.38
N GLU A 598 15.31 22.21 -3.18
CA GLU A 598 16.21 22.08 -2.04
C GLU A 598 16.19 20.63 -1.51
N PHE A 599 15.00 20.05 -1.37
CA PHE A 599 14.82 18.67 -0.92
C PHE A 599 15.54 17.65 -1.82
N ASN A 600 15.58 17.87 -3.14
CA ASN A 600 16.29 17.00 -4.06
C ASN A 600 17.83 17.16 -3.99
N ASN A 601 18.35 18.25 -3.44
CA ASN A 601 19.80 18.50 -3.30
C ASN A 601 20.34 18.30 -1.87
N VAL A 602 19.50 18.32 -0.83
CA VAL A 602 19.95 18.16 0.55
C VAL A 602 20.57 16.77 0.81
N LYS A 603 21.66 16.74 1.57
CA LYS A 603 22.34 15.49 1.98
C LYS A 603 21.45 14.69 2.94
N ARG A 604 21.65 13.36 2.95
CA ARG A 604 21.00 12.47 3.92
C ARG A 604 21.78 12.40 5.23
N ASN A 605 21.05 12.47 6.34
CA ASN A 605 21.51 12.13 7.66
C ASN A 605 21.39 10.61 7.88
N ARG A 606 22.16 10.06 8.82
CA ARG A 606 21.96 8.67 9.30
C ARG A 606 20.85 8.65 10.33
N ILE A 607 20.04 7.58 10.32
CA ILE A 607 19.22 7.19 11.48
C ILE A 607 20.21 6.65 12.54
N ALA A 608 20.01 6.99 13.82
CA ALA A 608 20.89 6.52 14.89
C ALA A 608 20.69 5.02 15.18
N GLY A 609 21.63 4.42 15.91
CA GLY A 609 21.73 2.97 16.08
C GLY A 609 22.52 2.29 14.96
N GLU A 610 22.68 0.97 15.03
CA GLU A 610 23.50 0.25 14.06
C GLU A 610 22.73 0.03 12.75
N ARG A 611 23.27 0.56 11.63
CA ARG A 611 22.78 0.36 10.26
C ARG A 611 21.30 0.70 9.99
N ASN A 612 20.54 1.27 10.92
CA ASN A 612 19.10 1.58 10.83
C ASN A 612 18.63 2.41 9.62
N GLY A 613 19.56 3.04 8.88
CA GLY A 613 19.30 3.62 7.57
C GLY A 613 19.57 5.12 7.52
N PHE A 614 18.76 5.83 6.73
CA PHE A 614 18.99 7.23 6.40
C PHE A 614 17.70 8.05 6.37
N TYR A 615 17.79 9.34 6.65
CA TYR A 615 16.69 10.27 6.43
C TYR A 615 17.18 11.59 5.82
N LYS A 616 16.25 12.39 5.29
CA LYS A 616 16.49 13.81 4.98
C LYS A 616 15.23 14.62 5.17
N GLU A 617 15.39 15.93 5.37
CA GLU A 617 14.30 16.87 5.60
C GLU A 617 14.58 18.23 4.95
N VAL A 618 13.52 18.92 4.53
CA VAL A 618 13.51 20.34 4.14
C VAL A 618 12.15 20.93 4.55
N GLY A 619 12.17 22.07 5.22
CA GLY A 619 10.96 22.75 5.68
C GLY A 619 10.06 21.83 6.50
N GLN A 620 8.91 21.46 5.92
CA GLN A 620 7.93 20.59 6.57
C GLN A 620 7.96 19.12 6.08
N LEU A 621 8.75 18.78 5.06
CA LEU A 621 8.81 17.41 4.49
C LEU A 621 10.06 16.67 4.97
N SER A 622 9.89 15.41 5.38
CA SER A 622 10.99 14.47 5.62
C SER A 622 10.74 13.10 4.99
N PHE A 623 11.80 12.43 4.57
CA PHE A 623 11.77 11.08 4.00
C PHE A 623 12.80 10.18 4.70
N TRP A 624 12.35 9.00 5.12
CA TRP A 624 13.10 8.06 5.96
C TRP A 624 13.21 6.70 5.24
N SER A 625 14.43 6.36 4.86
CA SER A 625 14.83 5.06 4.33
C SER A 625 15.23 4.15 5.48
N VAL A 626 14.29 3.36 6.01
CA VAL A 626 14.53 2.48 7.16
C VAL A 626 15.12 1.16 6.67
N PHE A 627 16.19 0.71 7.32
CA PHE A 627 16.86 -0.53 6.96
C PHE A 627 16.43 -1.70 7.85
N GLU A 628 16.52 -2.90 7.28
CA GLU A 628 16.20 -4.21 7.86
C GLU A 628 14.71 -4.45 8.18
N ALA A 629 13.87 -3.44 7.98
CA ALA A 629 12.42 -3.55 7.95
C ALA A 629 11.86 -3.71 6.53
N GLY A 630 10.67 -4.30 6.44
CA GLY A 630 9.82 -4.29 5.26
C GLY A 630 8.63 -3.34 5.42
N HIS A 631 7.43 -3.85 5.13
CA HIS A 631 6.18 -3.09 5.08
C HIS A 631 5.68 -2.69 6.48
N TRP A 632 6.06 -3.41 7.54
CA TRP A 632 5.60 -3.22 8.92
C TRP A 632 6.73 -2.68 9.79
N VAL A 633 7.38 -1.60 9.33
CA VAL A 633 8.44 -0.85 10.04
C VAL A 633 8.22 -0.69 11.56
N PRO A 634 6.99 -0.46 12.09
CA PRO A 634 6.79 -0.32 13.53
C PRO A 634 7.12 -1.55 14.38
N GLU A 635 7.02 -2.75 13.79
CA GLU A 635 7.42 -4.04 14.39
C GLU A 635 8.86 -4.41 13.99
N GLU A 636 9.20 -4.20 12.72
CA GLU A 636 10.41 -4.77 12.11
C GLU A 636 11.68 -3.95 12.35
N ASN A 637 11.56 -2.63 12.60
CA ASN A 637 12.64 -1.80 13.13
C ASN A 637 12.08 -0.76 14.12
N PRO A 638 11.83 -1.17 15.38
CA PRO A 638 11.22 -0.30 16.38
C PRO A 638 12.15 0.80 16.89
N GLU A 639 13.49 0.67 16.73
CA GLU A 639 14.44 1.73 17.09
C GLU A 639 14.36 2.90 16.10
N ALA A 640 14.40 2.60 14.80
CA ALA A 640 14.17 3.60 13.76
C ALA A 640 12.75 4.20 13.85
N MET A 641 11.74 3.38 14.14
CA MET A 641 10.37 3.88 14.33
C MET A 641 10.24 4.82 15.52
N GLU A 642 10.87 4.53 16.67
CA GLU A 642 10.83 5.43 17.83
C GLU A 642 11.57 6.75 17.55
N GLN A 643 12.64 6.74 16.75
CA GLN A 643 13.27 7.97 16.24
C GLN A 643 12.33 8.77 15.31
N ILE A 644 11.65 8.10 14.38
CA ILE A 644 10.64 8.70 13.50
C ILE A 644 9.51 9.32 14.33
N LEU A 645 8.97 8.62 15.32
CA LEU A 645 7.95 9.13 16.23
C LEU A 645 8.46 10.30 17.07
N THR A 646 9.67 10.21 17.61
CA THR A 646 10.31 11.28 18.40
C THR A 646 10.61 12.51 17.55
N TYR A 647 10.93 12.35 16.27
CA TYR A 647 11.02 13.47 15.34
C TYR A 647 9.64 14.06 15.01
N PHE A 648 8.65 13.20 14.75
CA PHE A 648 7.33 13.61 14.27
C PHE A 648 6.47 14.26 15.36
N THR A 649 6.50 13.74 16.58
CA THR A 649 5.66 14.16 17.74
C THR A 649 6.33 15.18 18.67
N LYS A 650 7.38 15.87 18.18
CA LYS A 650 7.89 17.12 18.75
C LYS A 650 7.03 18.33 18.31
#